data_AF-A0AAQ4RIX9-F1
#
_entry.id   AF-A0AAQ4RIX9-F1
#
_cell.length_a   1.000
_cell.length_b   1.000
_cell.length_c   1.000
_cell.angle_alpha   90.00
_cell.angle_beta   90.00
_cell.angle_gamma   90.00
#
_symmetry.space_group_name_H-M   'P 1'
#
loop_
_entity.id
_entity.type
_entity.pdbx_description
1 polymer ?
#
loop_
_entity_poly.entity_id
_entity_poly.type
_entity_poly.pdbx_seq_one_letter_code
_entity_poly.pdbx_strand_id
1 'polypeptide(L)'
;MAELPSGLLEACVVIGASTDKLRDIYQLHVQSKLEEFPLLEGEVLQVHAPPFVSKETNSSQLIGPAFSRVQKRRSFIKKKRRDRAAEVLPNGETSNSAEVSSATDDISVPKDLDLIALPQLCFPGGLQLANEQREDSYHFLVFTDLFGNRTHGVVVQPLFLIGYLPWNSSKSRLYTPFALCVISKFPYYNALKDCLSCLLVLLRLARQADFEETIKEFSAKLSLVPLPPPGQLHVSFNLRPINVVLPSRKDQDSPIIDIDLHLPFLCFTHTTLLQVLSCLLQEQRLVFFSSDWARLTLVAESLLLFLQPLSWQQPYVPVLARGMLDFLMAPTAFLMGCHISNFEEVAAETEELILVNVDDGIIQSSWSEGFDLPSIPLAAAECFISRAECLRLHYDLEQCHLGAATDANALRAQRRDWQTRLNTQIQNISLELVVNVFRGVQDFLNHEHRVFNSEEFLRTREPSDQLFYKTVLDTHIFHSFLRDRLNRKQDAFSRMDPLKPSASLCRNRAMTESPRRPLLSDLSRSGYTSYTSPSDRLSRRLGASLPNLDQPDSPAALSSNRQASYRKMTPDAGRSVKVFRLPEFPPPLAYHYVQNYYSDMVSSLGKAISATPAGESALMARYHYLRGLVNTVSNRRLDALEDFQSLYKTDSDIFPSQMVKTLVDSLPADKRPELRRLICRVKRDQERELALDGNGREEAAVKRFKLPKTYMQLEEFVKCIQESGIVKDHGTIHRLFEALTVGHQKQVGPELFRVFYTIWKETEVEAQEVCLPASVSEHIESGECIFKLSSSVKTSRGVGKIAMTQRRLFLLTDGRPGYVEVAQYRDLEEVKVSSAPFLLLRIPSLKLRVQGKKEAFEANLKSETELWNLMVNEMWAGRNMADQHKDPQYMQQALTNALLMDAVVGSLQSSKAIYAASKLAHFDRIKMEVPMMVPRTTAETLKHKINPSLELAEPHAVDVLLYTPGKTCDRLWVSVGMGKVMVFDASSWSLTHTCHVGNARLNCMLGVDKDQVWMGSEDSVIYIISMLAMVCNRQLTEHRAEVTGLKVAYSCSAEGSVMVWDVPTLQVSFKPTRALENIMEVWRNGSLKHRLTLTEQQKGCTATFSALLLLPEKEELWSVCVDTGEVCVWRTNDTTKPYDRVVLQDCAGCHCMIKVKNQVWVGGVSRTAAKGKIYILDAERHQILKELHGHSDQVTALCSAEDRYVLSGAGQHDGKVAIWKVE
;
A
#
# COMPACT_ATOMS: atom_id res chain seq x y z
N MET A 1 6.94 12.99 16.77
CA MET A 1 8.13 12.52 17.53
C MET A 1 8.94 11.69 16.55
N ALA A 2 10.23 12.00 16.36
CA ALA A 2 11.09 11.17 15.56
C ALA A 2 11.49 9.95 16.41
N GLU A 3 11.17 8.74 15.95
CA GLU A 3 11.97 7.59 16.35
C GLU A 3 13.34 7.76 15.69
N LEU A 4 14.32 8.22 16.48
CA LEU A 4 15.71 7.99 16.12
C LEU A 4 15.89 6.46 16.00
N PRO A 5 16.65 5.95 15.02
CA PRO A 5 16.90 4.52 14.96
C PRO A 5 17.59 4.08 16.25
N SER A 6 17.03 3.02 16.81
CA SER A 6 17.57 2.29 17.95
C SER A 6 19.04 1.98 17.72
N GLY A 7 19.89 2.29 18.70
CA GLY A 7 21.24 1.72 18.78
C GLY A 7 21.18 0.22 19.08
N LEU A 8 22.33 -0.40 19.33
CA LEU A 8 22.37 -1.81 19.76
C LEU A 8 21.58 -2.06 21.06
N LEU A 9 21.55 -1.09 21.98
CA LEU A 9 20.94 -1.19 23.30
C LEU A 9 19.63 -0.39 23.40
N GLU A 10 18.55 -1.06 23.81
CA GLU A 10 17.32 -0.43 24.29
C GLU A 10 17.37 -0.21 25.81
N ALA A 11 17.71 -1.26 26.57
CA ALA A 11 17.88 -1.22 28.02
C ALA A 11 18.80 -2.33 28.51
N CYS A 12 19.52 -2.09 29.60
CA CYS A 12 20.22 -3.10 30.39
C CYS A 12 19.61 -3.12 31.80
N VAL A 13 19.04 -4.24 32.20
CA VAL A 13 18.30 -4.39 33.46
C VAL A 13 19.04 -5.33 34.39
N VAL A 14 19.21 -4.92 35.64
CA VAL A 14 19.76 -5.74 36.73
C VAL A 14 18.62 -6.22 37.61
N ILE A 15 18.54 -7.53 37.82
CA ILE A 15 17.46 -8.17 38.58
C ILE A 15 18.09 -9.06 39.64
N GLY A 16 17.51 -9.09 40.84
CA GLY A 16 17.97 -9.95 41.93
C GLY A 16 17.08 -9.83 43.15
N ALA A 17 17.50 -10.42 44.26
CA ALA A 17 16.84 -10.21 45.55
C ALA A 17 17.27 -8.88 46.17
N SER A 18 16.35 -8.19 46.86
CA SER A 18 16.68 -6.94 47.56
C SER A 18 17.65 -7.19 48.72
N THR A 19 18.48 -6.20 49.02
CA THR A 19 19.47 -6.31 50.11
C THR A 19 18.84 -6.59 51.47
N ASP A 20 17.63 -6.10 51.69
CA ASP A 20 16.89 -6.29 52.94
C ASP A 20 16.39 -7.73 53.06
N LYS A 21 15.77 -8.29 52.00
CA LYS A 21 15.35 -9.70 51.94
C LYS A 21 16.53 -10.66 52.13
N LEU A 22 17.68 -10.34 51.54
CA LEU A 22 18.90 -11.13 51.71
C LEU A 22 19.45 -11.09 53.14
N ARG A 23 19.40 -9.94 53.81
CA ARG A 23 19.79 -9.83 55.23
C ARG A 23 18.84 -10.60 56.14
N ASP A 24 17.54 -10.49 55.91
CA ASP A 24 16.52 -11.18 56.70
C ASP A 24 16.69 -12.71 56.62
N ILE A 25 16.91 -13.25 55.42
CA ILE A 25 17.17 -14.68 55.22
C ILE A 25 18.49 -15.10 55.86
N TYR A 26 19.54 -14.30 55.71
CA TYR A 26 20.82 -14.57 56.34
C TYR A 26 20.68 -14.63 57.88
N GLN A 27 19.93 -13.69 58.49
CA GLN A 27 19.67 -13.68 59.92
C GLN A 27 18.79 -14.85 60.38
N LEU A 28 17.74 -15.18 59.63
CA LEU A 28 16.88 -16.34 59.90
C LEU A 28 17.67 -17.64 59.86
N HIS A 29 18.54 -17.82 58.87
CA HIS A 29 19.29 -19.06 58.69
C HIS A 29 20.39 -19.24 59.76
N VAL A 30 20.99 -18.15 60.23
CA VAL A 30 21.89 -18.15 61.40
C VAL A 30 21.15 -18.55 62.68
N GLN A 31 19.85 -18.26 62.78
CA GLN A 31 19.04 -18.53 63.98
C GLN A 31 18.29 -19.89 63.95
N SER A 32 17.89 -20.41 62.80
CA SER A 32 16.86 -21.48 62.73
C SER A 32 17.29 -22.87 62.22
N LYS A 33 18.56 -23.12 61.82
CA LYS A 33 18.98 -24.43 61.26
C LYS A 33 18.01 -24.98 60.19
N LEU A 34 17.54 -24.15 59.26
CA LEU A 34 16.79 -24.63 58.10
C LEU A 34 17.71 -25.42 57.17
N GLU A 35 17.33 -26.63 56.76
CA GLU A 35 18.13 -27.47 55.85
C GLU A 35 18.04 -27.01 54.37
N GLU A 36 17.00 -26.28 53.98
CA GLU A 36 16.78 -25.79 52.61
C GLU A 36 16.49 -24.27 52.56
N PHE A 37 17.00 -23.58 51.53
CA PHE A 37 16.75 -22.15 51.30
C PHE A 37 15.42 -21.93 50.58
N PRO A 38 14.59 -20.97 51.01
CA PRO A 38 13.34 -20.65 50.32
C PRO A 38 13.59 -20.02 48.94
N LEU A 39 12.66 -20.25 48.02
CA LEU A 39 12.57 -19.55 46.73
C LEU A 39 12.32 -18.05 46.97
N LEU A 40 13.15 -17.23 46.34
CA LEU A 40 13.10 -15.78 46.42
C LEU A 40 12.32 -15.20 45.22
N GLU A 41 11.56 -14.14 45.47
CA GLU A 41 11.02 -13.31 44.40
C GLU A 41 12.11 -12.33 43.94
N GLY A 42 12.48 -12.42 42.67
CA GLY A 42 13.37 -11.45 42.02
C GLY A 42 12.66 -10.12 41.79
N GLU A 43 13.40 -9.03 41.97
CA GLU A 43 12.93 -7.67 41.75
C GLU A 43 13.89 -6.95 40.79
N VAL A 44 13.39 -5.95 40.06
CA VAL A 44 14.22 -5.06 39.24
C VAL A 44 15.01 -4.15 40.18
N LEU A 45 16.33 -4.30 40.19
CA LEU A 45 17.23 -3.54 41.06
C LEU A 45 17.72 -2.26 40.38
N GLN A 46 18.06 -2.34 39.09
CA GLN A 46 18.57 -1.20 38.31
C GLN A 46 18.10 -1.31 36.85
N VAL A 47 17.87 -0.15 36.22
CA VAL A 47 17.56 -0.05 34.79
C VAL A 47 18.44 1.02 34.17
N HIS A 48 19.29 0.60 33.23
CA HIS A 48 20.23 1.45 32.50
C HIS A 48 19.76 1.58 31.05
N ALA A 49 19.28 2.77 30.66
CA ALA A 49 18.77 3.03 29.31
C ALA A 49 19.33 4.36 28.76
N PRO A 50 19.53 4.48 27.43
CA PRO A 50 19.93 5.75 26.81
C PRO A 50 18.89 6.86 27.05
N PRO A 51 19.28 8.15 27.14
CA PRO A 51 20.65 8.68 27.00
C PRO A 51 21.47 8.61 28.30
N PHE A 52 22.75 8.25 28.19
CA PHE A 52 23.68 8.21 29.34
C PHE A 52 24.37 9.54 29.62
N VAL A 53 24.28 10.50 28.69
CA VAL A 53 24.95 11.79 28.80
C VAL A 53 24.00 12.91 28.37
N SER A 54 23.91 13.96 29.19
CA SER A 54 23.13 15.17 28.93
C SER A 54 24.03 16.39 28.77
N LYS A 55 23.56 17.40 28.06
CA LYS A 55 24.29 18.66 27.84
C LYS A 55 24.01 19.60 29.01
N GLU A 56 25.02 19.97 29.80
CA GLU A 56 24.90 21.06 30.78
C GLU A 56 24.66 22.40 30.05
N THR A 57 23.53 23.05 30.31
CA THR A 57 23.17 24.32 29.67
C THR A 57 23.43 25.50 30.59
N ASN A 58 24.46 26.30 30.27
CA ASN A 58 24.49 27.72 30.62
C ASN A 58 23.79 28.52 29.52
N SER A 59 22.90 29.43 29.92
CA SER A 59 22.20 30.46 29.13
C SER A 59 20.95 30.08 28.32
N SER A 60 20.02 31.03 28.34
CA SER A 60 18.63 31.04 27.88
C SER A 60 18.46 30.87 26.38
N GLN A 61 17.90 29.74 25.95
CA GLN A 61 16.97 29.57 24.81
C GLN A 61 16.54 28.08 24.74
N LEU A 62 15.23 27.83 24.84
CA LEU A 62 14.63 26.50 24.99
C LEU A 62 14.51 25.77 23.63
N ILE A 63 15.60 25.17 23.16
CA ILE A 63 15.59 24.02 22.23
C ILE A 63 16.71 23.05 22.65
N GLY A 64 16.37 22.10 23.52
CA GLY A 64 17.29 21.05 23.97
C GLY A 64 17.47 19.93 22.91
N PRO A 65 18.53 19.11 23.01
CA PRO A 65 18.74 17.96 22.14
C PRO A 65 17.61 16.93 22.35
N ALA A 66 17.20 16.27 21.28
CA ALA A 66 16.00 15.44 21.14
C ALA A 66 15.99 14.11 21.94
N PHE A 67 16.62 14.07 23.10
CA PHE A 67 16.52 12.96 24.07
C PHE A 67 15.76 13.35 25.35
N SER A 68 15.28 14.59 25.47
CA SER A 68 14.47 15.01 26.62
C SER A 68 13.04 15.31 26.21
N ARG A 69 12.14 14.34 26.42
CA ARG A 69 10.70 14.49 26.75
C ARG A 69 9.99 13.14 26.64
N VAL A 70 10.35 12.20 27.53
CA VAL A 70 9.36 11.20 27.97
C VAL A 70 8.50 11.91 29.00
N GLN A 71 7.22 12.09 28.70
CA GLN A 71 6.26 12.67 29.63
C GLN A 71 6.20 11.81 30.90
N LYS A 72 6.55 12.38 32.06
CA LYS A 72 6.22 11.80 33.37
C LYS A 72 4.70 11.63 33.45
N ARG A 73 4.20 10.40 33.27
CA ARG A 73 2.81 10.03 33.56
C ARG A 73 2.84 9.00 34.68
N ARG A 74 2.21 9.33 35.79
CA ARG A 74 2.05 8.46 36.96
C ARG A 74 1.25 7.22 36.56
N SER A 75 1.85 6.03 36.64
CA SER A 75 1.12 4.76 36.64
C SER A 75 0.87 4.34 38.09
N PHE A 76 -0.40 4.36 38.47
CA PHE A 76 -0.90 3.79 39.71
C PHE A 76 -0.82 2.26 39.64
N ILE A 77 0.02 1.61 40.44
CA ILE A 77 -0.17 0.21 40.82
C ILE A 77 0.13 0.05 42.32
N LYS A 78 -0.93 0.08 43.12
CA LYS A 78 -1.07 -0.70 44.36
C LYS A 78 -2.57 -0.92 44.60
N LYS A 79 -3.15 -1.92 43.94
CA LYS A 79 -4.45 -2.47 44.35
C LYS A 79 -4.17 -3.62 45.31
N LYS A 80 -3.90 -3.29 46.58
CA LYS A 80 -3.82 -4.27 47.66
C LYS A 80 -5.25 -4.59 48.11
N ARG A 81 -5.70 -5.81 47.82
CA ARG A 81 -6.86 -6.45 48.46
C ARG A 81 -6.62 -6.48 49.98
N ARG A 82 -7.50 -5.87 50.78
CA ARG A 82 -7.73 -6.22 52.19
C ARG A 82 -9.12 -5.76 52.62
N ASP A 83 -9.89 -6.70 53.15
CA ASP A 83 -11.24 -6.53 53.68
C ASP A 83 -11.28 -5.88 55.08
N ARG A 84 -12.37 -5.12 55.34
CA ARG A 84 -12.98 -4.66 56.65
C ARG A 84 -12.16 -3.64 57.48
N ALA A 85 -12.71 -2.63 58.20
CA ALA A 85 -14.07 -2.18 58.59
C ALA A 85 -14.07 -0.64 58.87
N ALA A 86 -15.25 -0.07 59.17
CA ALA A 86 -15.60 1.36 59.27
C ALA A 86 -15.01 2.18 60.46
N GLU A 87 -14.84 3.51 60.29
CA GLU A 87 -15.46 4.61 61.09
C GLU A 87 -14.87 6.03 60.82
N VAL A 88 -15.80 6.99 60.64
CA VAL A 88 -15.95 8.43 60.99
C VAL A 88 -14.74 9.40 61.24
N LEU A 89 -14.88 10.61 60.66
CA LEU A 89 -14.15 11.93 60.76
C LEU A 89 -14.09 12.58 62.19
N PRO A 90 -13.59 13.84 62.45
CA PRO A 90 -12.83 14.88 61.67
C PRO A 90 -11.68 15.67 62.41
N ASN A 91 -11.00 16.56 61.65
CA ASN A 91 -10.39 17.88 61.99
C ASN A 91 -9.12 18.06 62.88
N GLY A 92 -8.21 18.95 62.43
CA GLY A 92 -7.38 19.81 63.31
C GLY A 92 -5.91 20.10 62.94
N GLU A 93 -5.67 21.20 62.21
CA GLU A 93 -4.57 22.19 62.22
C GLU A 93 -3.07 21.89 62.59
N THR A 94 -2.21 22.33 61.65
CA THR A 94 -0.89 23.02 61.74
C THR A 94 0.27 22.53 62.65
N SER A 95 1.42 22.21 62.03
CA SER A 95 2.71 22.96 62.15
C SER A 95 3.93 22.15 61.68
N ASN A 96 4.97 22.88 61.26
CA ASN A 96 6.20 22.43 60.62
C ASN A 96 7.07 21.48 61.46
N SER A 97 7.60 20.43 60.84
CA SER A 97 8.99 20.02 61.03
C SER A 97 9.49 19.23 59.81
N ALA A 98 10.68 19.59 59.35
CA ALA A 98 11.37 18.95 58.25
C ALA A 98 12.00 17.64 58.74
N GLU A 99 11.61 16.51 58.15
CA GLU A 99 12.40 15.28 58.21
C GLU A 99 12.71 14.80 56.79
N VAL A 100 14.00 14.81 56.50
CA VAL A 100 14.67 14.33 55.30
C VAL A 100 14.48 12.81 55.24
N SER A 101 13.72 12.32 54.26
CA SER A 101 13.78 10.93 53.82
C SER A 101 14.13 10.89 52.34
N SER A 102 15.12 10.07 52.03
CA SER A 102 15.90 10.01 50.81
C SER A 102 15.07 9.82 49.54
N ALA A 103 15.30 10.71 48.59
CA ALA A 103 14.87 10.59 47.22
C ALA A 103 15.33 9.25 46.62
N THR A 104 14.39 8.47 46.10
CA THR A 104 14.69 7.45 45.09
C THR A 104 14.29 8.05 43.74
N ASP A 105 15.28 8.21 42.88
CA ASP A 105 15.18 8.90 41.61
C ASP A 105 14.22 8.22 40.64
N ASP A 106 13.39 9.05 39.98
CA ASP A 106 12.47 8.69 38.90
C ASP A 106 13.25 8.15 37.67
N ILE A 107 13.21 6.84 37.43
CA ILE A 107 13.77 6.21 36.21
C ILE A 107 12.76 6.29 35.06
N SER A 108 13.14 6.88 33.93
CA SER A 108 12.35 6.87 32.69
C SER A 108 12.49 5.52 31.98
N VAL A 109 11.52 4.64 32.16
CA VAL A 109 11.41 3.36 31.44
C VAL A 109 11.00 3.62 29.98
N PRO A 110 11.60 2.96 28.97
CA PRO A 110 11.12 2.98 27.59
C PRO A 110 9.63 2.59 27.50
N LYS A 111 8.85 3.27 26.65
CA LYS A 111 7.37 3.18 26.63
C LYS A 111 6.80 1.78 26.34
N ASP A 112 7.61 0.90 25.76
CA ASP A 112 7.17 -0.38 25.20
C ASP A 112 7.70 -1.60 25.99
N LEU A 113 8.40 -1.38 27.11
CA LEU A 113 9.00 -2.46 27.91
C LEU A 113 8.22 -2.72 29.20
N ASP A 114 7.54 -3.87 29.28
CA ASP A 114 6.87 -4.32 30.51
C ASP A 114 7.89 -4.93 31.48
N LEU A 115 8.33 -4.12 32.45
CA LEU A 115 9.27 -4.55 33.48
C LEU A 115 8.65 -5.50 34.53
N ILE A 116 7.34 -5.72 34.52
CA ILE A 116 6.64 -6.50 35.56
C ILE A 116 6.92 -8.00 35.38
N ALA A 117 6.91 -8.50 34.15
CA ALA A 117 7.16 -9.91 33.85
C ALA A 117 8.66 -10.27 33.85
N LEU A 118 9.53 -9.27 33.70
CA LEU A 118 10.96 -9.46 33.45
C LEU A 118 11.69 -10.24 34.55
N PRO A 119 11.43 -10.04 35.87
CA PRO A 119 12.07 -10.85 36.91
C PRO A 119 11.75 -12.34 36.83
N GLN A 120 10.50 -12.70 36.51
CA GLN A 120 10.11 -14.10 36.36
C GLN A 120 10.74 -14.72 35.12
N LEU A 121 10.89 -13.96 34.02
CA LEU A 121 11.54 -14.44 32.79
C LEU A 121 13.07 -14.51 32.90
N CYS A 122 13.68 -13.64 33.71
CA CYS A 122 15.11 -13.69 34.00
C CYS A 122 15.47 -14.77 35.03
N PHE A 123 14.49 -15.27 35.80
CA PHE A 123 14.61 -16.41 36.70
C PHE A 123 13.43 -17.38 36.49
N PRO A 124 13.35 -18.08 35.34
CA PRO A 124 12.16 -18.85 34.98
C PRO A 124 11.92 -20.07 35.88
N GLY A 125 12.99 -20.62 36.48
CA GLY A 125 12.94 -21.63 37.56
C GLY A 125 12.84 -21.05 38.98
N GLY A 126 12.73 -19.72 39.11
CA GLY A 126 12.76 -18.97 40.35
C GLY A 126 14.18 -18.67 40.87
N LEU A 127 14.28 -17.70 41.77
CA LEU A 127 15.56 -17.25 42.33
C LEU A 127 15.90 -18.11 43.56
N GLN A 128 17.03 -18.81 43.55
CA GLN A 128 17.47 -19.68 44.65
C GLN A 128 18.90 -19.36 45.09
N LEU A 129 19.15 -19.38 46.39
CA LEU A 129 20.48 -19.21 46.97
C LEU A 129 21.32 -20.49 46.79
N ALA A 130 22.63 -20.34 46.62
CA ALA A 130 23.55 -21.46 46.43
C ALA A 130 24.66 -21.45 47.49
N ASN A 131 25.04 -22.63 47.97
CA ASN A 131 26.17 -22.81 48.89
C ASN A 131 27.52 -23.03 48.19
N GLU A 132 27.48 -23.14 46.86
CA GLU A 132 28.64 -23.38 46.01
C GLU A 132 28.61 -22.43 44.83
N GLN A 133 29.80 -22.07 44.34
CA GLN A 133 29.91 -21.30 43.12
C GLN A 133 29.59 -22.21 41.92
N ARG A 134 28.54 -21.86 41.17
CA ARG A 134 28.20 -22.50 39.89
C ARG A 134 28.71 -21.67 38.72
N GLU A 135 28.75 -22.29 37.54
CA GLU A 135 29.04 -21.59 36.29
C GLU A 135 27.92 -20.60 35.95
N ASP A 136 28.26 -19.52 35.24
CA ASP A 136 27.28 -18.52 34.83
C ASP A 136 26.37 -19.13 33.74
N SER A 137 25.05 -19.12 33.95
CA SER A 137 24.07 -19.55 32.96
C SER A 137 23.61 -18.40 32.07
N TYR A 138 23.38 -18.71 30.79
CA TYR A 138 22.85 -17.77 29.82
C TYR A 138 21.53 -18.28 29.28
N HIS A 139 20.59 -17.40 29.00
CA HIS A 139 19.40 -17.72 28.23
C HIS A 139 18.90 -16.50 27.46
N PHE A 140 17.94 -16.73 26.58
CA PHE A 140 17.50 -15.73 25.61
C PHE A 140 16.00 -15.54 25.71
N LEU A 141 15.57 -14.29 25.66
CA LEU A 141 14.17 -13.88 25.79
C LEU A 141 13.69 -13.23 24.50
N VAL A 142 12.39 -13.38 24.25
CA VAL A 142 11.68 -12.68 23.18
C VAL A 142 10.42 -12.08 23.79
N PHE A 143 10.27 -10.77 23.66
CA PHE A 143 9.05 -10.06 24.06
C PHE A 143 8.29 -9.66 22.81
N THR A 144 7.02 -10.03 22.76
CA THR A 144 6.13 -9.74 21.63
C THR A 144 5.13 -8.67 22.06
N ASP A 145 5.06 -7.56 21.32
CA ASP A 145 4.11 -6.48 21.59
C ASP A 145 2.69 -6.78 21.05
N LEU A 146 1.74 -5.89 21.31
CA LEU A 146 0.35 -6.00 20.84
C LEU A 146 0.19 -6.01 19.31
N PHE A 147 1.21 -5.57 18.57
CA PHE A 147 1.23 -5.52 17.12
C PHE A 147 2.03 -6.68 16.50
N GLY A 148 2.56 -7.60 17.33
CA GLY A 148 3.38 -8.72 16.89
C GLY A 148 4.86 -8.37 16.66
N ASN A 149 5.32 -7.15 16.99
CA ASN A 149 6.73 -6.80 16.92
C ASN A 149 7.49 -7.50 18.05
N ARG A 150 8.71 -7.95 17.76
CA ARG A 150 9.55 -8.67 18.69
C ARG A 150 10.73 -7.82 19.15
N THR A 151 10.98 -7.83 20.45
CA THR A 151 12.23 -7.35 21.05
C THR A 151 12.95 -8.50 21.72
N HIS A 152 14.28 -8.46 21.74
CA HIS A 152 15.10 -9.62 22.04
C HIS A 152 15.99 -9.32 23.26
N GLY A 153 15.99 -10.22 24.23
CA GLY A 153 16.78 -10.11 25.45
C GLY A 153 17.84 -11.21 25.53
N VAL A 154 19.04 -10.86 26.01
CA VAL A 154 20.06 -11.84 26.43
C VAL A 154 20.28 -11.69 27.92
N VAL A 155 20.11 -12.79 28.64
CA VAL A 155 20.23 -12.83 30.09
C VAL A 155 21.47 -13.64 30.46
N VAL A 156 22.22 -13.14 31.44
CA VAL A 156 23.21 -13.94 32.17
C VAL A 156 22.90 -13.93 33.65
N GLN A 157 23.07 -15.06 34.32
CA GLN A 157 22.79 -15.22 35.75
C GLN A 157 24.07 -15.53 36.56
N PRO A 158 24.93 -14.54 36.84
CA PRO A 158 26.10 -14.72 37.71
C PRO A 158 25.73 -14.90 39.19
N LEU A 159 26.52 -15.71 39.90
CA LEU A 159 26.45 -15.88 41.36
C LEU A 159 27.43 -14.95 42.08
N PHE A 160 26.94 -14.18 43.05
CA PHE A 160 27.74 -13.30 43.90
C PHE A 160 27.77 -13.78 45.35
N LEU A 161 28.94 -13.74 45.99
CA LEU A 161 29.11 -14.09 47.40
C LEU A 161 28.51 -13.00 48.31
N ILE A 162 27.62 -13.39 49.22
CA ILE A 162 26.96 -12.46 50.15
C ILE A 162 27.53 -12.59 51.58
N GLY A 163 27.99 -13.78 51.97
CA GLY A 163 28.45 -14.00 53.34
C GLY A 163 28.93 -15.42 53.63
N TYR A 164 29.28 -15.67 54.90
CA TYR A 164 29.76 -16.96 55.40
C TYR A 164 28.82 -17.48 56.49
N LEU A 165 28.12 -18.58 56.23
CA LEU A 165 27.29 -19.26 57.22
C LEU A 165 28.15 -20.21 58.07
N PRO A 166 27.97 -20.25 59.40
CA PRO A 166 28.58 -21.26 60.25
C PRO A 166 27.84 -22.61 60.10
N TRP A 167 28.45 -23.61 59.47
CA TRP A 167 27.87 -24.94 59.29
C TRP A 167 28.86 -26.02 59.78
N ASN A 168 28.52 -26.72 60.88
CA ASN A 168 29.28 -27.84 61.46
C ASN A 168 30.82 -27.71 61.32
N SER A 169 31.40 -26.81 62.12
CA SER A 169 32.86 -26.57 62.23
C SER A 169 33.57 -26.05 60.97
N SER A 170 32.86 -25.80 59.86
CA SER A 170 33.38 -25.18 58.64
C SER A 170 32.53 -23.97 58.21
N LYS A 171 33.16 -22.93 57.65
CA LYS A 171 32.44 -21.74 57.14
C LYS A 171 31.95 -22.03 55.72
N SER A 172 30.65 -22.23 55.54
CA SER A 172 30.05 -22.41 54.22
C SER A 172 29.81 -21.03 53.57
N ARG A 173 30.09 -20.91 52.28
CA ARG A 173 29.92 -19.66 51.51
C ARG A 173 28.51 -19.58 50.96
N LEU A 174 27.84 -18.43 51.13
CA LEU A 174 26.49 -18.22 50.61
C LEU A 174 26.52 -17.28 49.40
N TYR A 175 25.98 -17.75 48.28
CA TYR A 175 25.89 -17.02 47.02
C TYR A 175 24.44 -16.69 46.67
N THR A 176 24.19 -15.49 46.13
CA THR A 176 22.92 -15.15 45.47
C THR A 176 23.13 -14.97 43.98
N PRO A 177 22.21 -15.48 43.15
CA PRO A 177 22.21 -15.16 41.74
C PRO A 177 21.66 -13.75 41.51
N PHE A 178 22.26 -13.06 40.56
CA PHE A 178 21.73 -11.85 39.94
C PHE A 178 21.54 -12.14 38.46
N ALA A 179 20.60 -11.46 37.81
CA ALA A 179 20.42 -11.54 36.37
C ALA A 179 20.72 -10.19 35.72
N LEU A 180 21.53 -10.20 34.67
CA LEU A 180 21.79 -9.06 33.80
C LEU A 180 21.11 -9.34 32.45
N CYS A 181 20.10 -8.52 32.11
CA CYS A 181 19.34 -8.65 30.88
C CYS A 181 19.65 -7.47 29.95
N VAL A 182 20.28 -7.74 28.82
CA VAL A 182 20.53 -6.76 27.76
C VAL A 182 19.47 -6.91 26.68
N ILE A 183 18.73 -5.83 26.41
CA ILE A 183 17.58 -5.81 25.51
C ILE A 183 17.93 -5.02 24.25
N SER A 184 17.63 -5.61 23.10
CA SER A 184 17.84 -5.03 21.78
C SER A 184 16.61 -5.21 20.89
N LYS A 185 16.44 -4.29 19.94
CA LYS A 185 15.40 -4.38 18.92
C LYS A 185 15.57 -5.59 18.00
N PHE A 186 16.80 -6.06 17.80
CA PHE A 186 17.13 -7.12 16.86
C PHE A 186 17.81 -8.33 17.54
N PRO A 187 17.71 -9.55 16.97
CA PRO A 187 18.16 -10.79 17.59
C PRO A 187 19.70 -11.00 17.49
N TYR A 188 20.50 -10.08 18.03
CA TYR A 188 21.96 -10.18 18.10
C TYR A 188 22.42 -11.09 19.26
N TYR A 189 21.89 -12.31 19.33
CA TYR A 189 22.05 -13.20 20.47
C TYR A 189 23.52 -13.55 20.77
N ASN A 190 24.29 -13.98 19.77
CA ASN A 190 25.70 -14.34 19.94
C ASN A 190 26.54 -13.10 20.28
N ALA A 191 26.33 -11.98 19.60
CA ALA A 191 27.08 -10.75 19.85
C ALA A 191 26.80 -10.16 21.24
N LEU A 192 25.55 -10.17 21.69
CA LEU A 192 25.17 -9.68 23.04
C LEU A 192 25.62 -10.65 24.13
N LYS A 193 25.60 -11.97 23.88
CA LYS A 193 26.23 -12.97 24.76
C LYS A 193 27.71 -12.67 24.93
N ASP A 194 28.44 -12.40 23.85
CA ASP A 194 29.86 -12.02 23.89
C ASP A 194 30.09 -10.72 24.69
N CYS A 195 29.21 -9.72 24.51
CA CYS A 195 29.26 -8.48 25.28
C CYS A 195 29.10 -8.75 26.79
N LEU A 196 28.12 -9.56 27.17
CA LEU A 196 27.89 -9.95 28.57
C LEU A 196 29.05 -10.78 29.13
N SER A 197 29.64 -11.69 28.36
CA SER A 197 30.84 -12.42 28.79
C SER A 197 32.01 -11.46 29.09
N CYS A 198 32.20 -10.40 28.31
CA CYS A 198 33.21 -9.38 28.60
C CYS A 198 32.88 -8.61 29.89
N LEU A 199 31.62 -8.27 30.11
CA LEU A 199 31.17 -7.62 31.34
C LEU A 199 31.44 -8.48 32.57
N LEU A 200 31.15 -9.79 32.53
CA LEU A 200 31.37 -10.68 33.67
C LEU A 200 32.83 -10.76 34.09
N VAL A 201 33.78 -10.73 33.15
CA VAL A 201 35.21 -10.65 33.46
C VAL A 201 35.52 -9.39 34.25
N LEU A 202 34.94 -8.24 33.88
CA LEU A 202 35.11 -6.98 34.60
C LEU A 202 34.44 -7.05 35.99
N LEU A 203 33.22 -7.58 36.09
CA LEU A 203 32.48 -7.66 37.35
C LEU A 203 33.13 -8.61 38.37
N ARG A 204 33.76 -9.69 37.92
CA ARG A 204 34.53 -10.60 38.79
C ARG A 204 35.79 -9.96 39.38
N LEU A 205 36.34 -8.95 38.71
CA LEU A 205 37.51 -8.18 39.16
C LEU A 205 37.12 -6.92 39.93
N ALA A 206 35.91 -6.41 39.73
CA ALA A 206 35.41 -5.19 40.35
C ALA A 206 35.14 -5.37 41.85
N ARG A 207 35.34 -4.30 42.62
CA ARG A 207 34.88 -4.26 44.01
C ARG A 207 33.37 -4.06 44.04
N GLN A 208 32.73 -4.48 45.12
CA GLN A 208 31.28 -4.39 45.28
C GLN A 208 30.74 -2.95 45.17
N ALA A 209 31.56 -1.94 45.50
CA ALA A 209 31.22 -0.52 45.34
C ALA A 209 31.21 -0.03 43.88
N ASP A 210 31.95 -0.69 42.99
CA ASP A 210 32.14 -0.27 41.59
C ASP A 210 31.16 -0.99 40.63
N PHE A 211 30.31 -1.88 41.17
CA PHE A 211 29.41 -2.75 40.40
C PHE A 211 28.43 -1.95 39.53
N GLU A 212 27.75 -0.98 40.15
CA GLU A 212 26.77 -0.14 39.46
C GLU A 212 27.43 0.74 38.39
N GLU A 213 28.59 1.33 38.70
CA GLU A 213 29.33 2.16 37.76
C GLU A 213 29.83 1.33 36.56
N THR A 214 30.32 0.12 36.80
CA THR A 214 30.80 -0.78 35.74
C THR A 214 29.67 -1.17 34.78
N ILE A 215 28.47 -1.50 35.30
CA ILE A 215 27.30 -1.83 34.48
C ILE A 215 26.81 -0.60 33.71
N LYS A 216 26.79 0.57 34.35
CA LYS A 216 26.40 1.82 33.72
C LYS A 216 27.36 2.20 32.59
N GLU A 217 28.67 2.07 32.80
CA GLU A 217 29.70 2.30 31.79
C GLU A 217 29.57 1.33 30.62
N PHE A 218 29.37 0.03 30.90
CA PHE A 218 29.11 -0.99 29.89
C PHE A 218 27.87 -0.67 29.05
N SER A 219 26.76 -0.34 29.71
CA SER A 219 25.50 0.02 29.05
C SER A 219 25.67 1.26 28.16
N ALA A 220 26.41 2.26 28.66
CA ALA A 220 26.73 3.45 27.89
C ALA A 220 27.60 3.12 26.65
N LYS A 221 28.58 2.21 26.74
CA LYS A 221 29.36 1.74 25.57
C LYS A 221 28.47 1.10 24.50
N LEU A 222 27.58 0.19 24.89
CA LEU A 222 26.67 -0.47 23.94
C LEU A 222 25.71 0.52 23.27
N SER A 223 25.30 1.59 23.95
CA SER A 223 24.45 2.62 23.36
C SER A 223 25.13 3.43 22.23
N LEU A 224 26.47 3.43 22.18
CA LEU A 224 27.27 4.12 21.16
C LEU A 224 27.50 3.27 19.91
N VAL A 225 27.01 2.03 19.88
CA VAL A 225 27.20 1.11 18.74
C VAL A 225 26.06 1.30 17.74
N PRO A 226 26.34 1.81 16.52
CA PRO A 226 25.34 1.89 15.46
C PRO A 226 25.03 0.51 14.89
N LEU A 227 23.78 0.30 14.49
CA LEU A 227 23.37 -0.92 13.81
C LEU A 227 23.83 -0.91 12.34
N PRO A 228 24.33 -2.05 11.81
CA PRO A 228 24.71 -2.16 10.41
C PRO A 228 23.50 -2.00 9.47
N PRO A 229 23.60 -1.23 8.37
CA PRO A 229 22.56 -1.18 7.34
C PRO A 229 22.43 -2.50 6.58
N PRO A 230 21.28 -2.79 5.96
CA PRO A 230 21.13 -3.95 5.08
C PRO A 230 22.14 -3.96 3.92
N GLY A 231 22.69 -5.14 3.64
CA GLY A 231 23.66 -5.39 2.57
C GLY A 231 24.95 -6.02 3.09
N GLN A 232 26.06 -5.69 2.43
CA GLN A 232 27.35 -6.37 2.61
C GLN A 232 28.26 -5.78 3.69
N LEU A 233 27.77 -4.87 4.54
CA LEU A 233 28.58 -4.15 5.54
C LEU A 233 28.23 -4.57 6.98
N HIS A 234 29.08 -5.35 7.60
CA HIS A 234 29.04 -5.65 9.03
C HIS A 234 29.75 -4.56 9.85
N VAL A 235 29.42 -4.46 11.14
CA VAL A 235 30.06 -3.54 12.09
C VAL A 235 30.75 -4.35 13.17
N SER A 236 31.99 -4.01 13.55
CA SER A 236 32.70 -4.67 14.65
C SER A 236 33.25 -3.68 15.65
N PHE A 237 33.30 -4.04 16.93
CA PHE A 237 33.83 -3.21 18.01
C PHE A 237 34.54 -4.05 19.07
N ASN A 238 35.44 -3.41 19.82
CA ASN A 238 36.21 -4.09 20.85
C ASN A 238 35.58 -3.89 22.23
N LEU A 239 35.26 -4.99 22.90
CA LEU A 239 35.02 -5.04 24.34
C LEU A 239 36.06 -6.00 24.90
N ARG A 240 37.16 -5.48 25.44
CA ARG A 240 38.30 -6.32 25.83
C ARG A 240 37.84 -7.45 26.77
N PRO A 241 38.23 -8.71 26.50
CA PRO A 241 39.23 -9.15 25.52
C PRO A 241 38.70 -9.50 24.11
N ILE A 242 37.40 -9.39 23.84
CA ILE A 242 36.75 -9.92 22.63
C ILE A 242 36.50 -8.81 21.59
N ASN A 243 36.74 -9.14 20.32
CA ASN A 243 36.22 -8.37 19.18
C ASN A 243 34.84 -8.90 18.76
N VAL A 244 33.81 -8.08 18.99
CA VAL A 244 32.40 -8.39 18.73
C VAL A 244 32.05 -7.91 17.32
N VAL A 245 31.33 -8.74 16.56
CA VAL A 245 30.89 -8.43 15.18
C VAL A 245 29.37 -8.49 15.14
N LEU A 246 28.75 -7.45 14.61
CA LEU A 246 27.32 -7.37 14.30
C LEU A 246 27.11 -7.68 12.81
N PRO A 247 26.47 -8.82 12.49
CA PRO A 247 26.12 -9.13 11.10
C PRO A 247 25.04 -8.18 10.59
N SER A 248 25.10 -7.84 9.30
CA SER A 248 24.08 -7.08 8.59
C SER A 248 23.00 -8.00 8.04
N ARG A 249 21.80 -7.45 7.86
CA ARG A 249 20.76 -8.10 7.07
C ARG A 249 21.20 -8.21 5.61
N LYS A 250 20.75 -9.26 4.92
CA LYS A 250 21.02 -9.45 3.49
C LYS A 250 20.36 -8.35 2.63
N ASP A 251 19.09 -8.07 2.93
CA ASP A 251 18.27 -6.99 2.34
C ASP A 251 17.30 -6.45 3.42
N GLN A 252 16.43 -5.49 3.06
CA GLN A 252 15.57 -4.79 4.02
C GLN A 252 14.57 -5.73 4.73
N ASP A 253 14.08 -6.74 4.02
CA ASP A 253 13.04 -7.67 4.48
C ASP A 253 13.62 -8.94 5.11
N SER A 254 14.91 -9.22 4.90
CA SER A 254 15.57 -10.39 5.48
C SER A 254 15.78 -10.26 6.99
N PRO A 255 15.61 -11.36 7.76
CA PRO A 255 15.91 -11.37 9.18
C PRO A 255 17.42 -11.23 9.45
N ILE A 256 17.76 -10.79 10.66
CA ILE A 256 19.15 -10.83 11.19
C ILE A 256 19.42 -12.24 11.67
N ILE A 257 20.60 -12.77 11.31
CA ILE A 257 21.02 -14.11 11.68
C ILE A 257 22.32 -14.01 12.45
N ASP A 258 22.20 -14.03 13.77
CA ASP A 258 23.30 -14.06 14.73
C ASP A 258 23.18 -15.26 15.68
N ILE A 259 22.68 -16.39 15.14
CA ILE A 259 22.50 -17.67 15.84
C ILE A 259 23.07 -18.83 15.03
N ASP A 260 23.25 -19.96 15.71
CA ASP A 260 23.81 -21.17 15.12
C ASP A 260 22.68 -22.05 14.54
N LEU A 261 22.40 -21.93 13.23
CA LEU A 261 21.25 -22.60 12.58
C LEU A 261 21.35 -24.14 12.53
N HIS A 262 22.50 -24.71 12.86
CA HIS A 262 22.67 -26.16 12.89
C HIS A 262 22.12 -26.80 14.18
N LEU A 263 21.74 -26.02 15.20
CA LEU A 263 21.26 -26.55 16.48
C LEU A 263 20.06 -27.49 16.36
N PRO A 264 18.99 -27.21 15.57
CA PRO A 264 17.90 -28.17 15.38
C PRO A 264 18.35 -29.52 14.79
N PHE A 265 19.38 -29.53 13.92
CA PHE A 265 19.94 -30.77 13.35
C PHE A 265 20.75 -31.59 14.37
N LEU A 266 21.21 -30.96 15.46
CA LEU A 266 21.83 -31.67 16.58
C LEU A 266 20.80 -32.21 17.58
N CYS A 267 19.63 -31.56 17.69
CA CYS A 267 18.57 -31.95 18.61
C CYS A 267 17.60 -32.98 18.02
N PHE A 268 17.39 -32.98 16.71
CA PHE A 268 16.36 -33.80 16.06
C PHE A 268 16.92 -34.63 14.91
N THR A 269 16.37 -35.83 14.73
CA THR A 269 16.52 -36.56 13.47
C THR A 269 15.88 -35.78 12.32
N HIS A 270 16.31 -36.00 11.08
CA HIS A 270 15.72 -35.32 9.92
C HIS A 270 14.20 -35.54 9.81
N THR A 271 13.71 -36.72 10.18
CA THR A 271 12.28 -37.05 10.20
C THR A 271 11.53 -36.30 11.29
N THR A 272 12.05 -36.26 12.52
CA THR A 272 11.42 -35.50 13.61
C THR A 272 11.44 -34.00 13.31
N LEU A 273 12.54 -33.50 12.73
CA LEU A 273 12.66 -32.09 12.33
C LEU A 273 11.58 -31.71 11.31
N LEU A 274 11.34 -32.55 10.30
CA LEU A 274 10.26 -32.35 9.33
C LEU A 274 8.88 -32.43 9.97
N GLN A 275 8.67 -33.28 10.97
CA GLN A 275 7.42 -33.33 11.73
C GLN A 275 7.17 -32.02 12.49
N VAL A 276 8.18 -31.48 13.17
CA VAL A 276 8.08 -30.18 13.87
C VAL A 276 7.81 -29.05 12.88
N LEU A 277 8.50 -29.02 11.74
CA LEU A 277 8.23 -28.04 10.68
C LEU A 277 6.81 -28.18 10.11
N SER A 278 6.30 -29.42 9.98
CA SER A 278 4.92 -29.67 9.57
C SER A 278 3.92 -29.07 10.56
N CYS A 279 4.15 -29.26 11.86
CA CYS A 279 3.30 -28.72 12.92
C CYS A 279 3.29 -27.18 12.91
N LEU A 280 4.45 -26.56 12.64
CA LEU A 280 4.54 -25.10 12.51
C LEU A 280 3.81 -24.60 11.25
N LEU A 281 3.93 -25.27 10.11
CA LEU A 281 3.19 -24.89 8.89
C LEU A 281 1.68 -25.04 9.04
N GLN A 282 1.23 -25.96 9.88
CA GLN A 282 -0.17 -26.21 10.20
C GLN A 282 -0.68 -25.38 11.39
N GLU A 283 0.13 -24.43 11.89
CA GLU A 283 -0.19 -23.57 13.05
C GLU A 283 -0.77 -24.35 14.24
N GLN A 284 -0.08 -25.41 14.66
CA GLN A 284 -0.49 -26.20 15.83
C GLN A 284 -0.12 -25.51 17.16
N ARG A 285 -0.57 -26.05 18.30
CA ARG A 285 -0.22 -25.60 19.66
C ARG A 285 1.03 -26.35 20.13
N LEU A 286 2.21 -25.77 19.90
CA LEU A 286 3.49 -26.41 20.24
C LEU A 286 4.05 -25.92 21.58
N VAL A 287 4.47 -26.87 22.42
CA VAL A 287 5.25 -26.62 23.64
C VAL A 287 6.58 -27.33 23.56
N PHE A 288 7.66 -26.56 23.58
CA PHE A 288 9.03 -27.08 23.62
C PHE A 288 9.48 -27.28 25.06
N PHE A 289 10.13 -28.41 25.32
CA PHE A 289 10.68 -28.75 26.64
C PHE A 289 12.18 -28.97 26.55
N SER A 290 12.89 -28.48 27.54
CA SER A 290 14.34 -28.63 27.69
C SER A 290 14.72 -28.39 29.14
N SER A 291 15.76 -29.08 29.59
CA SER A 291 16.47 -28.79 30.84
C SER A 291 17.32 -27.51 30.74
N ASP A 292 17.67 -27.10 29.52
CA ASP A 292 18.42 -25.87 29.22
C ASP A 292 17.51 -24.82 28.57
N TRP A 293 17.29 -23.71 29.28
CA TRP A 293 16.50 -22.56 28.81
C TRP A 293 17.08 -21.89 27.56
N ALA A 294 18.40 -21.92 27.37
CA ALA A 294 19.04 -21.37 26.19
C ALA A 294 18.62 -22.12 24.92
N ARG A 295 18.54 -23.45 25.02
CA ARG A 295 18.21 -24.35 23.92
C ARG A 295 16.80 -24.09 23.39
N LEU A 296 15.84 -23.81 24.26
CA LEU A 296 14.45 -23.50 23.87
C LEU A 296 14.39 -22.36 22.84
N THR A 297 14.96 -21.21 23.19
CA THR A 297 14.92 -20.03 22.31
C THR A 297 15.76 -20.22 21.06
N LEU A 298 16.98 -20.77 21.17
CA LEU A 298 17.86 -20.93 20.01
C LEU A 298 17.30 -21.92 18.98
N VAL A 299 16.71 -23.03 19.43
CA VAL A 299 16.08 -24.01 18.55
C VAL A 299 14.80 -23.47 17.94
N ALA A 300 13.94 -22.82 18.74
CA ALA A 300 12.70 -22.21 18.24
C ALA A 300 12.98 -21.12 17.17
N GLU A 301 13.90 -20.18 17.44
CA GLU A 301 14.30 -19.15 16.47
C GLU A 301 14.89 -19.77 15.20
N SER A 302 15.72 -20.81 15.32
CA SER A 302 16.29 -21.50 14.15
C SER A 302 15.21 -22.13 13.27
N LEU A 303 14.21 -22.77 13.87
CA LEU A 303 13.08 -23.37 13.15
C LEU A 303 12.23 -22.30 12.45
N LEU A 304 11.96 -21.16 13.11
CA LEU A 304 11.25 -20.05 12.48
C LEU A 304 12.05 -19.46 11.30
N LEU A 305 13.38 -19.45 11.37
CA LEU A 305 14.23 -19.05 10.24
C LEU A 305 14.24 -20.07 9.09
N PHE A 306 13.97 -21.35 9.35
CA PHE A 306 13.84 -22.36 8.30
C PHE A 306 12.57 -22.17 7.45
N LEU A 307 11.53 -21.56 8.01
CA LEU A 307 10.27 -21.32 7.31
C LEU A 307 10.31 -20.13 6.35
N GLN A 308 11.38 -19.32 6.36
CA GLN A 308 11.46 -18.13 5.51
C GLN A 308 11.25 -18.46 4.01
N PRO A 309 10.43 -17.66 3.28
CA PRO A 309 9.89 -16.34 3.65
C PRO A 309 8.54 -16.38 4.39
N LEU A 310 8.05 -17.54 4.82
CA LEU A 310 6.84 -17.60 5.65
C LEU A 310 7.14 -17.00 7.03
N SER A 311 6.19 -16.24 7.56
CA SER A 311 6.33 -15.54 8.84
C SER A 311 5.29 -16.01 9.84
N TRP A 312 5.75 -16.55 10.97
CA TRP A 312 4.89 -16.93 12.09
C TRP A 312 4.21 -15.72 12.72
N GLN A 313 2.87 -15.71 12.72
CA GLN A 313 2.04 -14.60 13.22
C GLN A 313 1.37 -14.90 14.57
N GLN A 314 1.45 -16.15 15.05
CA GLN A 314 0.80 -16.59 16.27
C GLN A 314 1.62 -16.23 17.52
N PRO A 315 1.04 -16.27 18.73
CA PRO A 315 1.77 -16.06 19.98
C PRO A 315 3.05 -16.90 20.05
N TYR A 316 4.15 -16.25 20.42
CA TYR A 316 5.47 -16.85 20.49
C TYR A 316 6.18 -16.39 21.76
N VAL A 317 6.45 -17.34 22.66
CA VAL A 317 7.08 -17.13 23.96
C VAL A 317 8.04 -18.29 24.24
N PRO A 318 9.31 -18.22 23.77
CA PRO A 318 10.22 -19.37 23.81
C PRO A 318 10.63 -19.79 25.23
N VAL A 319 10.44 -18.93 26.23
CA VAL A 319 10.69 -19.23 27.64
C VAL A 319 9.51 -18.75 28.48
N LEU A 320 8.75 -19.68 29.04
CA LEU A 320 7.73 -19.45 30.04
C LEU A 320 8.26 -19.79 31.43
N ALA A 321 8.08 -18.87 32.37
CA ALA A 321 8.30 -19.12 33.78
C ALA A 321 7.18 -20.01 34.34
N ARG A 322 7.44 -20.72 35.45
CA ARG A 322 6.43 -21.59 36.09
C ARG A 322 5.12 -20.87 36.45
N GLY A 323 5.20 -19.62 36.90
CA GLY A 323 4.02 -18.80 37.21
C GLY A 323 3.20 -18.33 35.99
N MET A 324 3.63 -18.70 34.79
CA MET A 324 3.01 -18.31 33.51
C MET A 324 2.50 -19.54 32.72
N LEU A 325 2.37 -20.71 33.35
CA LEU A 325 1.87 -21.91 32.65
C LEU A 325 0.40 -21.79 32.22
N ASP A 326 -0.39 -20.94 32.88
CA ASP A 326 -1.78 -20.64 32.49
C ASP A 326 -1.93 -20.17 31.02
N PHE A 327 -0.87 -19.58 30.44
CA PHE A 327 -0.87 -19.18 29.03
C PHE A 327 -0.99 -20.36 28.05
N LEU A 328 -0.67 -21.58 28.47
CA LEU A 328 -0.82 -22.80 27.67
C LEU A 328 -2.30 -23.16 27.41
N MET A 329 -3.21 -22.64 28.24
CA MET A 329 -4.66 -22.78 28.07
C MET A 329 -5.22 -21.94 26.92
N ALA A 330 -4.38 -21.17 26.21
CA ALA A 330 -4.81 -20.39 25.05
C ALA A 330 -5.39 -21.32 23.96
N PRO A 331 -6.61 -21.03 23.45
CA PRO A 331 -7.29 -21.91 22.48
C PRO A 331 -6.74 -21.76 21.05
N THR A 332 -5.90 -20.77 20.81
CA THR A 332 -5.29 -20.50 19.50
C THR A 332 -3.95 -21.21 19.36
N ALA A 333 -3.49 -21.37 18.12
CA ALA A 333 -2.12 -21.76 17.80
C ALA A 333 -1.09 -20.93 18.59
N PHE A 334 0.01 -21.55 19.00
CA PHE A 334 1.13 -20.85 19.64
C PHE A 334 2.40 -21.70 19.59
N LEU A 335 3.54 -21.04 19.81
CA LEU A 335 4.83 -21.68 20.06
C LEU A 335 5.38 -21.18 21.40
N MET A 336 5.40 -22.06 22.40
CA MET A 336 5.86 -21.72 23.75
C MET A 336 6.92 -22.71 24.23
N GLY A 337 7.76 -22.32 25.19
CA GLY A 337 8.79 -23.20 25.76
C GLY A 337 8.77 -23.25 27.27
N CYS A 338 8.94 -24.43 27.84
CA CYS A 338 8.89 -24.71 29.27
C CYS A 338 10.10 -25.54 29.72
N HIS A 339 10.40 -25.50 31.02
CA HIS A 339 11.36 -26.44 31.59
C HIS A 339 10.83 -27.87 31.52
N ILE A 340 11.72 -28.84 31.30
CA ILE A 340 11.36 -30.26 31.27
C ILE A 340 10.71 -30.74 32.58
N SER A 341 10.98 -30.10 33.73
CA SER A 341 10.32 -30.43 35.02
C SER A 341 8.81 -30.24 35.00
N ASN A 342 8.29 -29.42 34.08
CA ASN A 342 6.87 -29.14 33.99
C ASN A 342 6.17 -30.04 32.95
N PHE A 343 6.89 -31.00 32.35
CA PHE A 343 6.37 -31.85 31.28
C PHE A 343 5.15 -32.65 31.72
N GLU A 344 5.24 -33.34 32.87
CA GLU A 344 4.13 -34.16 33.39
C GLU A 344 2.90 -33.31 33.75
N GLU A 345 3.10 -32.15 34.39
CA GLU A 345 2.05 -31.18 34.74
C GLU A 345 1.31 -30.70 33.47
N VAL A 346 2.07 -30.25 32.47
CA VAL A 346 1.50 -29.73 31.21
C VAL A 346 0.81 -30.83 30.40
N ALA A 347 1.39 -32.03 30.33
CA ALA A 347 0.83 -33.16 29.61
C ALA A 347 -0.50 -33.65 30.21
N ALA A 348 -0.66 -33.55 31.54
CA ALA A 348 -1.87 -33.96 32.24
C ALA A 348 -2.99 -32.90 32.21
N GLU A 349 -2.64 -31.61 32.27
CA GLU A 349 -3.61 -30.53 32.45
C GLU A 349 -4.17 -29.95 31.14
N THR A 350 -3.53 -30.23 30.00
CA THR A 350 -3.84 -29.54 28.73
C THR A 350 -4.08 -30.51 27.57
N GLU A 351 -5.30 -30.49 27.03
CA GLU A 351 -5.68 -31.27 25.86
C GLU A 351 -5.22 -30.59 24.54
N GLU A 352 -4.95 -31.41 23.52
CA GLU A 352 -4.59 -30.98 22.15
C GLU A 352 -3.27 -30.20 22.02
N LEU A 353 -2.29 -30.47 22.90
CA LEU A 353 -0.94 -29.91 22.79
C LEU A 353 0.02 -30.87 22.07
N ILE A 354 0.91 -30.29 21.28
CA ILE A 354 2.08 -30.99 20.71
C ILE A 354 3.28 -30.70 21.62
N LEU A 355 3.73 -31.74 22.31
CA LEU A 355 4.83 -31.68 23.26
C LEU A 355 6.12 -32.10 22.55
N VAL A 356 7.09 -31.20 22.49
CA VAL A 356 8.38 -31.45 21.82
C VAL A 356 9.49 -31.41 22.86
N ASN A 357 10.05 -32.56 23.19
CA ASN A 357 11.23 -32.65 24.03
C ASN A 357 12.48 -32.43 23.15
N VAL A 358 13.12 -31.28 23.33
CA VAL A 358 14.28 -30.84 22.55
C VAL A 358 15.57 -31.56 23.01
N ASP A 359 15.59 -32.07 24.24
CA ASP A 359 16.76 -32.78 24.78
C ASP A 359 16.88 -34.19 24.22
N ASP A 360 15.75 -34.90 24.13
CA ASP A 360 15.69 -36.27 23.62
C ASP A 360 15.34 -36.34 22.13
N GLY A 361 14.92 -35.22 21.53
CA GLY A 361 14.52 -35.15 20.13
C GLY A 361 13.21 -35.89 19.83
N ILE A 362 12.28 -35.91 20.79
CA ILE A 362 11.03 -36.68 20.75
C ILE A 362 9.83 -35.71 20.64
N ILE A 363 8.84 -36.09 19.81
CA ILE A 363 7.56 -35.39 19.67
C ILE A 363 6.42 -36.31 20.11
N GLN A 364 5.49 -35.77 20.90
CA GLN A 364 4.33 -36.49 21.44
C GLN A 364 3.08 -35.59 21.42
N SER A 365 1.89 -36.17 21.29
CA SER A 365 0.63 -35.49 21.61
C SER A 365 0.27 -35.68 23.08
N SER A 366 -0.38 -34.68 23.68
CA SER A 366 -0.98 -34.82 25.01
C SER A 366 -2.21 -35.76 25.04
N TRP A 367 -2.69 -36.21 23.87
CA TRP A 367 -3.83 -37.13 23.73
C TRP A 367 -3.50 -38.37 22.87
N SER A 368 -3.60 -39.56 23.48
CA SER A 368 -3.54 -40.95 22.95
C SER A 368 -2.43 -41.37 21.95
N GLU A 369 -2.14 -42.68 21.87
CA GLU A 369 -1.02 -43.28 21.11
C GLU A 369 -1.07 -43.18 19.56
N GLY A 370 -2.03 -42.45 18.99
CA GLY A 370 -2.22 -42.32 17.54
C GLY A 370 -2.06 -40.88 17.02
N PHE A 371 -0.83 -40.48 16.74
CA PHE A 371 -0.49 -39.16 16.20
C PHE A 371 -0.52 -39.15 14.67
N ASP A 372 -1.71 -39.00 14.07
CA ASP A 372 -1.87 -38.89 12.60
C ASP A 372 -1.95 -37.42 12.15
N LEU A 373 -0.92 -36.63 12.45
CA LEU A 373 -0.77 -35.31 11.84
C LEU A 373 -0.25 -35.45 10.41
N PRO A 374 -0.82 -34.71 9.44
CA PRO A 374 -0.34 -34.75 8.07
C PRO A 374 1.14 -34.38 7.99
N SER A 375 1.93 -35.24 7.35
CA SER A 375 3.34 -34.98 7.10
C SER A 375 3.54 -34.02 5.94
N ILE A 376 4.70 -33.36 5.91
CA ILE A 376 5.17 -32.62 4.74
C ILE A 376 5.12 -33.54 3.50
N PRO A 377 4.74 -33.02 2.32
CA PRO A 377 4.73 -33.77 1.06
C PRO A 377 6.00 -34.61 0.83
N LEU A 378 5.82 -35.89 0.51
CA LEU A 378 6.91 -36.88 0.51
C LEU A 378 8.09 -36.46 -0.37
N ALA A 379 7.84 -35.97 -1.58
CA ALA A 379 8.89 -35.56 -2.50
C ALA A 379 9.72 -34.37 -1.96
N ALA A 380 9.09 -33.44 -1.24
CA ALA A 380 9.77 -32.32 -0.61
C ALA A 380 10.59 -32.78 0.60
N ALA A 381 10.05 -33.71 1.39
CA ALA A 381 10.71 -34.33 2.53
C ALA A 381 11.98 -35.12 2.13
N GLU A 382 11.89 -36.00 1.12
CA GLU A 382 13.03 -36.78 0.62
C GLU A 382 14.15 -35.87 0.09
N CYS A 383 13.78 -34.82 -0.65
CA CYS A 383 14.73 -33.83 -1.13
C CYS A 383 15.45 -33.13 0.04
N PHE A 384 14.72 -32.70 1.07
CA PHE A 384 15.30 -32.07 2.25
C PHE A 384 16.28 -33.01 2.96
N ILE A 385 15.88 -34.26 3.21
CA ILE A 385 16.72 -35.27 3.88
C ILE A 385 18.01 -35.49 3.10
N SER A 386 17.92 -35.73 1.78
CA SER A 386 19.10 -35.98 0.93
C SER A 386 20.09 -34.81 0.93
N ARG A 387 19.60 -33.57 0.96
CA ARG A 387 20.48 -32.39 1.05
C ARG A 387 21.06 -32.21 2.45
N ALA A 388 20.26 -32.46 3.49
CA ALA A 388 20.67 -32.32 4.88
C ALA A 388 21.76 -33.33 5.27
N GLU A 389 21.71 -34.56 4.75
CA GLU A 389 22.77 -35.58 4.93
C GLU A 389 24.15 -35.13 4.45
N CYS A 390 24.22 -34.16 3.54
CA CYS A 390 25.47 -33.60 3.05
C CYS A 390 26.07 -32.50 3.95
N LEU A 391 25.37 -32.07 5.01
CA LEU A 391 25.82 -31.01 5.90
C LEU A 391 26.95 -31.49 6.81
N ARG A 392 27.97 -30.65 6.96
CA ARG A 392 29.08 -30.89 7.91
C ARG A 392 28.82 -30.11 9.19
N LEU A 393 28.14 -30.76 10.14
CA LEU A 393 27.67 -30.11 11.37
C LEU A 393 28.75 -29.96 12.45
N HIS A 394 29.84 -30.72 12.37
CA HIS A 394 30.87 -30.77 13.42
C HIS A 394 32.10 -29.93 13.06
N TYR A 395 32.22 -28.75 13.67
CA TYR A 395 33.37 -27.85 13.49
C TYR A 395 34.70 -28.53 13.83
N ASP A 396 34.77 -29.26 14.95
CA ASP A 396 36.01 -29.86 15.45
C ASP A 396 36.57 -30.93 14.50
N LEU A 397 35.71 -31.64 13.78
CA LEU A 397 36.14 -32.59 12.75
C LEU A 397 36.83 -31.90 11.57
N GLU A 398 36.42 -30.69 11.21
CA GLU A 398 37.10 -29.91 10.15
C GLU A 398 38.42 -29.30 10.64
N GLN A 399 38.52 -29.01 11.93
CA GLN A 399 39.72 -28.44 12.55
C GLN A 399 40.78 -29.47 12.94
N CYS A 400 40.44 -30.77 13.01
CA CYS A 400 41.34 -31.79 13.56
C CYS A 400 42.70 -31.91 12.87
N HIS A 401 42.83 -31.41 11.63
CA HIS A 401 44.07 -31.40 10.86
C HIS A 401 44.92 -30.12 11.03
N LEU A 402 44.43 -29.14 11.79
CA LEU A 402 45.10 -27.85 12.01
C LEU A 402 45.81 -27.81 13.37
N GLY A 403 46.92 -27.09 13.44
CA GLY A 403 47.64 -26.86 14.70
C GLY A 403 46.89 -25.92 15.66
N ALA A 404 47.20 -25.98 16.95
CA ALA A 404 46.60 -25.10 17.95
C ALA A 404 46.96 -23.62 17.67
N ALA A 405 45.95 -22.76 17.53
CA ALA A 405 46.17 -21.33 17.36
C ALA A 405 46.30 -20.62 18.71
N THR A 406 47.17 -19.60 18.78
CA THR A 406 47.44 -18.83 20.01
C THR A 406 46.60 -17.57 20.16
N ASP A 407 45.96 -17.09 19.09
CA ASP A 407 45.10 -15.91 19.10
C ASP A 407 43.62 -16.28 19.22
N ALA A 408 43.04 -15.98 20.37
CA ALA A 408 41.63 -16.24 20.66
C ALA A 408 40.67 -15.50 19.70
N ASN A 409 41.01 -14.29 19.25
CA ASN A 409 40.16 -13.54 18.32
C ASN A 409 40.20 -14.14 16.92
N ALA A 410 41.35 -14.68 16.51
CA ALA A 410 41.50 -15.41 15.25
C ALA A 410 40.66 -16.71 15.25
N LEU A 411 40.71 -17.49 16.34
CA LEU A 411 39.89 -18.70 16.51
C LEU A 411 38.39 -18.39 16.44
N ARG A 412 37.95 -17.32 17.10
CA ARG A 412 36.55 -16.88 17.05
C ARG A 412 36.13 -16.41 15.66
N ALA A 413 37.01 -15.70 14.94
CA ALA A 413 36.74 -15.31 13.55
C ALA A 413 36.60 -16.55 12.65
N GLN A 414 37.48 -17.54 12.81
CA GLN A 414 37.42 -18.80 12.07
C GLN A 414 36.12 -19.57 12.34
N ARG A 415 35.69 -19.66 13.62
CA ARG A 415 34.41 -20.28 14.00
C ARG A 415 33.23 -19.54 13.37
N ARG A 416 33.23 -18.20 13.38
CA ARG A 416 32.19 -17.39 12.73
C ARG A 416 32.13 -17.62 11.23
N ASP A 417 33.27 -17.62 10.54
CA ASP A 417 33.32 -17.87 9.09
C ASP A 417 32.76 -19.26 8.74
N TRP A 418 33.09 -20.27 9.54
CA TRP A 418 32.50 -21.60 9.42
C TRP A 418 30.98 -21.57 9.64
N GLN A 419 30.53 -20.93 10.72
CA GLN A 419 29.12 -20.80 11.06
C GLN A 419 28.34 -20.09 9.96
N THR A 420 28.86 -19.00 9.39
CA THR A 420 28.20 -18.27 8.30
C THR A 420 28.06 -19.13 7.04
N ARG A 421 29.09 -19.91 6.70
CA ARG A 421 29.01 -20.86 5.57
C ARG A 421 27.95 -21.94 5.82
N LEU A 422 27.94 -22.53 7.00
CA LEU A 422 26.97 -23.57 7.37
C LEU A 422 25.54 -23.01 7.43
N ASN A 423 25.33 -21.86 8.06
CA ASN A 423 24.05 -21.15 8.08
C ASN A 423 23.55 -20.90 6.65
N THR A 424 24.42 -20.45 5.74
CA THR A 424 24.05 -20.23 4.33
C THR A 424 23.59 -21.53 3.65
N GLN A 425 24.28 -22.65 3.89
CA GLN A 425 23.88 -23.95 3.37
C GLN A 425 22.51 -24.38 3.92
N ILE A 426 22.33 -24.27 5.23
CA ILE A 426 21.07 -24.62 5.90
C ILE A 426 19.92 -23.78 5.37
N GLN A 427 20.09 -22.46 5.26
CA GLN A 427 19.07 -21.57 4.70
C GLN A 427 18.68 -21.93 3.27
N ASN A 428 19.64 -22.32 2.43
CA ASN A 428 19.34 -22.74 1.06
C ASN A 428 18.54 -24.05 1.04
N ILE A 429 18.89 -25.01 1.90
CA ILE A 429 18.18 -26.29 2.02
C ILE A 429 16.75 -26.07 2.53
N SER A 430 16.59 -25.24 3.57
CA SER A 430 15.28 -24.92 4.13
C SER A 430 14.41 -24.12 3.15
N LEU A 431 15.00 -23.17 2.40
CA LEU A 431 14.29 -22.45 1.35
C LEU A 431 13.87 -23.39 0.20
N GLU A 432 14.73 -24.35 -0.20
CA GLU A 432 14.39 -25.37 -1.20
C GLU A 432 13.23 -26.24 -0.73
N LEU A 433 13.18 -26.60 0.56
CA LEU A 433 12.02 -27.27 1.17
C LEU A 433 10.74 -26.44 1.01
N VAL A 434 10.75 -25.17 1.42
CA VAL A 434 9.58 -24.28 1.31
C VAL A 434 9.12 -24.13 -0.15
N VAL A 435 10.06 -23.94 -1.08
CA VAL A 435 9.79 -23.85 -2.51
C VAL A 435 9.17 -25.15 -3.04
N ASN A 436 9.69 -26.31 -2.64
CA ASN A 436 9.15 -27.59 -3.06
C ASN A 436 7.75 -27.84 -2.49
N VAL A 437 7.46 -27.42 -1.25
CA VAL A 437 6.14 -27.56 -0.62
C VAL A 437 5.10 -26.67 -1.29
N PHE A 438 5.43 -25.42 -1.61
CA PHE A 438 4.48 -24.45 -2.20
C PHE A 438 4.68 -24.23 -3.70
N ARG A 439 5.32 -25.18 -4.38
CA ARG A 439 5.55 -25.10 -5.84
C ARG A 439 4.24 -25.02 -6.60
N GLY A 440 4.19 -24.08 -7.54
CA GLY A 440 3.04 -23.87 -8.43
C GLY A 440 1.92 -23.06 -7.81
N VAL A 441 2.04 -22.56 -6.57
CA VAL A 441 1.05 -21.65 -5.97
C VAL A 441 0.76 -20.46 -6.88
N GLN A 442 1.79 -19.95 -7.59
CA GLN A 442 1.64 -18.83 -8.53
C GLN A 442 0.66 -19.11 -9.66
N ASP A 443 0.54 -20.37 -10.10
CA ASP A 443 -0.34 -20.75 -11.22
C ASP A 443 -1.83 -20.68 -10.84
N PHE A 444 -2.14 -20.64 -9.54
CA PHE A 444 -3.51 -20.59 -9.01
C PHE A 444 -3.85 -19.23 -8.38
N LEU A 445 -2.98 -18.23 -8.53
CA LEU A 445 -3.25 -16.85 -8.13
C LEU A 445 -3.96 -16.10 -9.25
N ASN A 446 -5.13 -15.55 -8.93
CA ASN A 446 -5.75 -14.55 -9.77
C ASN A 446 -5.39 -13.16 -9.24
N HIS A 447 -4.41 -12.51 -9.88
CA HIS A 447 -3.97 -11.17 -9.51
C HIS A 447 -5.03 -10.09 -9.78
N GLU A 448 -5.94 -10.29 -10.74
CA GLU A 448 -7.01 -9.34 -11.08
C GLU A 448 -8.07 -9.29 -9.98
N HIS A 449 -8.47 -10.45 -9.47
CA HIS A 449 -9.46 -10.56 -8.39
C HIS A 449 -8.83 -10.62 -7.00
N ARG A 450 -7.49 -10.64 -6.89
CA ARG A 450 -6.72 -10.82 -5.64
C ARG A 450 -7.13 -12.06 -4.84
N VAL A 451 -7.42 -13.17 -5.54
CA VAL A 451 -7.86 -14.44 -4.93
C VAL A 451 -6.92 -15.59 -5.31
N PHE A 452 -6.90 -16.61 -4.46
CA PHE A 452 -6.19 -17.87 -4.68
C PHE A 452 -7.22 -19.00 -4.86
N ASN A 453 -7.11 -19.78 -5.93
CA ASN A 453 -8.00 -20.90 -6.19
C ASN A 453 -7.53 -22.16 -5.44
N SER A 454 -7.92 -22.27 -4.17
CA SER A 454 -7.53 -23.38 -3.29
C SER A 454 -8.03 -24.74 -3.78
N GLU A 455 -9.26 -24.81 -4.32
CA GLU A 455 -9.83 -26.07 -4.81
C GLU A 455 -9.04 -26.65 -5.98
N GLU A 456 -8.68 -25.82 -6.95
CA GLU A 456 -7.91 -26.25 -8.12
C GLU A 456 -6.47 -26.60 -7.73
N PHE A 457 -5.85 -25.79 -6.85
CA PHE A 457 -4.53 -26.11 -6.30
C PHE A 457 -4.55 -27.48 -5.61
N LEU A 458 -5.51 -27.74 -4.72
CA LEU A 458 -5.67 -29.02 -4.02
C LEU A 458 -5.87 -30.20 -4.99
N ARG A 459 -6.66 -30.02 -6.06
CA ARG A 459 -6.87 -31.07 -7.08
C ARG A 459 -5.60 -31.46 -7.82
N THR A 460 -4.59 -30.59 -7.89
CA THR A 460 -3.30 -30.90 -8.52
C THR A 460 -2.32 -31.64 -7.61
N ARG A 461 -2.61 -31.77 -6.30
CA ARG A 461 -1.75 -32.44 -5.33
C ARG A 461 -2.06 -33.93 -5.23
N GLU A 462 -1.03 -34.72 -4.91
CA GLU A 462 -1.16 -36.16 -4.67
C GLU A 462 -2.18 -36.45 -3.55
N PRO A 463 -3.02 -37.50 -3.66
CA PRO A 463 -4.07 -37.78 -2.67
C PRO A 463 -3.56 -37.94 -1.24
N SER A 464 -2.35 -38.47 -1.04
CA SER A 464 -1.70 -38.60 0.27
C SER A 464 -1.39 -37.24 0.93
N ASP A 465 -1.10 -36.23 0.12
CA ASP A 465 -0.61 -34.93 0.58
C ASP A 465 -1.77 -33.92 0.75
N GLN A 466 -2.95 -34.22 0.21
CA GLN A 466 -4.11 -33.32 0.27
C GLN A 466 -4.55 -32.99 1.71
N LEU A 467 -4.37 -33.91 2.66
CA LEU A 467 -4.73 -33.65 4.06
C LEU A 467 -3.84 -32.55 4.67
N PHE A 468 -2.54 -32.58 4.37
CA PHE A 468 -1.60 -31.52 4.78
C PHE A 468 -2.01 -30.18 4.20
N TYR A 469 -2.27 -30.11 2.89
CA TYR A 469 -2.64 -28.85 2.26
C TYR A 469 -3.99 -28.31 2.74
N LYS A 470 -4.99 -29.17 2.99
CA LYS A 470 -6.28 -28.70 3.54
C LYS A 470 -6.09 -27.91 4.84
N THR A 471 -5.24 -28.40 5.75
CA THR A 471 -4.93 -27.68 6.98
C THR A 471 -4.12 -26.41 6.71
N VAL A 472 -3.03 -26.51 5.94
CA VAL A 472 -2.10 -25.40 5.72
C VAL A 472 -2.74 -24.22 4.99
N LEU A 473 -3.63 -24.48 4.02
CA LEU A 473 -4.25 -23.42 3.22
C LEU A 473 -5.15 -22.48 4.02
N ASP A 474 -5.64 -22.91 5.18
CA ASP A 474 -6.48 -22.11 6.08
C ASP A 474 -5.68 -21.37 7.17
N THR A 475 -4.35 -21.52 7.19
CA THR A 475 -3.48 -20.93 8.23
C THR A 475 -3.12 -19.47 7.97
N HIS A 476 -2.87 -18.70 9.04
CA HIS A 476 -2.44 -17.30 8.92
C HIS A 476 -1.07 -17.16 8.29
N ILE A 477 -0.14 -18.08 8.57
CA ILE A 477 1.19 -18.12 7.98
C ILE A 477 1.12 -18.26 6.45
N PHE A 478 0.24 -19.13 5.93
CA PHE A 478 0.03 -19.27 4.49
C PHE A 478 -0.71 -18.05 3.90
N HIS A 479 -1.72 -17.52 4.57
CA HIS A 479 -2.40 -16.29 4.11
C HIS A 479 -1.46 -15.08 4.04
N SER A 480 -0.54 -14.93 5.00
CA SER A 480 0.48 -13.89 4.94
C SER A 480 1.42 -14.11 3.75
N PHE A 481 1.83 -15.36 3.50
CA PHE A 481 2.62 -15.70 2.32
C PHE A 481 1.87 -15.42 1.01
N LEU A 482 0.59 -15.81 0.89
CA LEU A 482 -0.25 -15.50 -0.26
C LEU A 482 -0.39 -13.99 -0.49
N ARG A 483 -0.57 -13.21 0.57
CA ARG A 483 -0.63 -11.74 0.48
C ARG A 483 0.66 -11.19 -0.13
N ASP A 484 1.81 -11.69 0.30
CA ASP A 484 3.12 -11.31 -0.25
C ASP A 484 3.25 -11.71 -1.73
N ARG A 485 2.77 -12.90 -2.13
CA ARG A 485 2.74 -13.34 -3.53
C ARG A 485 1.78 -12.51 -4.39
N LEU A 486 0.59 -12.19 -3.89
CA LEU A 486 -0.40 -11.35 -4.58
C LEU A 486 0.10 -9.92 -4.79
N ASN A 487 0.87 -9.40 -3.83
CA ASN A 487 1.59 -8.13 -3.93
C ASN A 487 2.89 -8.22 -4.75
N ARG A 488 3.19 -9.36 -5.39
CA ARG A 488 4.37 -9.58 -6.25
C ARG A 488 5.72 -9.32 -5.56
N LYS A 489 5.80 -9.50 -4.24
CA LYS A 489 7.03 -9.29 -3.45
C LYS A 489 8.17 -10.16 -3.98
N GLN A 490 9.31 -9.54 -4.34
CA GLN A 490 10.49 -10.22 -4.89
C GLN A 490 11.47 -10.71 -3.80
N ASP A 491 11.07 -11.75 -3.08
CA ASP A 491 11.84 -12.38 -2.01
C ASP A 491 12.69 -13.57 -2.48
N ALA A 492 13.36 -14.25 -1.56
CA ALA A 492 14.19 -15.41 -1.85
C ALA A 492 13.41 -16.57 -2.49
N PHE A 493 12.15 -16.78 -2.11
CA PHE A 493 11.26 -17.78 -2.72
C PHE A 493 11.03 -17.47 -4.20
N SER A 494 10.67 -16.23 -4.53
CA SER A 494 10.43 -15.77 -5.91
C SER A 494 11.64 -15.91 -6.82
N ARG A 495 12.85 -15.79 -6.26
CA ARG A 495 14.11 -15.94 -6.99
C ARG A 495 14.47 -17.40 -7.23
N MET A 496 14.04 -18.31 -6.36
CA MET A 496 14.36 -19.75 -6.44
C MET A 496 13.30 -20.54 -7.24
N ASP A 497 12.02 -20.18 -7.14
CA ASP A 497 10.90 -20.83 -7.83
C ASP A 497 11.07 -20.93 -9.39
N PRO A 498 11.60 -19.93 -10.11
CA PRO A 498 11.82 -20.02 -11.56
C PRO A 498 13.08 -20.82 -11.99
N LEU A 499 13.95 -21.24 -11.07
CA LEU A 499 15.16 -22.01 -11.39
C LEU A 499 14.85 -23.51 -11.52
N LYS A 500 14.43 -23.92 -12.73
CA LYS A 500 14.17 -25.32 -13.12
C LYS A 500 15.27 -26.31 -12.70
N PRO A 501 14.88 -27.46 -12.14
CA PRO A 501 15.44 -28.75 -12.51
C PRO A 501 14.51 -29.44 -13.51
N SER A 502 15.07 -29.78 -14.68
CA SER A 502 14.65 -30.82 -15.61
C SER A 502 13.38 -31.60 -15.24
N ALA A 503 12.33 -31.42 -16.04
CA ALA A 503 11.24 -32.36 -16.18
C ALA A 503 11.78 -33.73 -16.65
N SER A 504 12.08 -34.64 -15.73
CA SER A 504 12.44 -36.02 -16.08
C SER A 504 12.09 -37.09 -15.05
N LEU A 505 11.27 -36.83 -14.02
CA LEU A 505 10.91 -37.87 -13.04
C LEU A 505 9.41 -38.16 -12.86
N CYS A 506 8.50 -37.35 -13.38
CA CYS A 506 7.05 -37.65 -13.35
C CYS A 506 6.43 -37.61 -14.74
N ARG A 507 6.81 -38.57 -15.59
CA ARG A 507 6.00 -38.98 -16.75
C ARG A 507 6.03 -40.49 -16.81
N ASN A 508 5.17 -41.14 -16.02
CA ASN A 508 4.59 -42.44 -16.35
C ASN A 508 3.39 -42.72 -15.43
N ARG A 509 2.20 -42.78 -16.06
CA ARG A 509 0.84 -43.09 -15.52
C ARG A 509 0.24 -41.98 -14.64
N ALA A 510 -0.98 -41.48 -14.86
CA ALA A 510 -2.17 -42.06 -15.47
C ALA A 510 -2.86 -41.14 -16.50
N MET A 511 -3.48 -41.76 -17.51
CA MET A 511 -4.41 -41.11 -18.43
C MET A 511 -5.78 -40.95 -17.77
N THR A 512 -6.33 -39.75 -17.81
CA THR A 512 -7.76 -39.48 -18.04
C THR A 512 -7.90 -38.12 -18.74
N GLU A 513 -8.55 -38.13 -19.91
CA GLU A 513 -8.85 -36.98 -20.78
C GLU A 513 -9.91 -36.06 -20.14
N SER A 514 -9.92 -34.72 -20.27
CA SER A 514 -10.13 -33.89 -21.47
C SER A 514 -10.15 -32.37 -21.09
N PRO A 515 -10.47 -31.38 -21.98
CA PRO A 515 -9.69 -30.93 -23.14
C PRO A 515 -9.56 -29.38 -23.18
N ARG A 516 -8.36 -28.78 -23.33
CA ARG A 516 -8.22 -27.48 -24.02
C ARG A 516 -6.90 -27.42 -24.80
N ARG A 517 -7.03 -27.05 -26.08
CA ARG A 517 -5.94 -26.91 -27.07
C ARG A 517 -4.92 -25.85 -26.63
N PRO A 518 -3.62 -26.04 -26.93
CA PRO A 518 -2.63 -24.97 -26.81
C PRO A 518 -2.84 -23.93 -27.93
N LEU A 519 -2.83 -22.64 -27.57
CA LEU A 519 -2.90 -21.55 -28.53
C LEU A 519 -1.53 -21.39 -29.20
N LEU A 520 -1.56 -21.27 -30.52
CA LEU A 520 -0.42 -21.16 -31.41
C LEU A 520 0.07 -19.69 -31.44
N SER A 521 1.02 -19.30 -30.58
CA SER A 521 1.72 -18.00 -30.74
C SER A 521 3.12 -17.88 -30.12
N ASP A 522 3.83 -18.98 -29.87
CA ASP A 522 5.23 -18.94 -29.39
C ASP A 522 6.26 -19.25 -30.49
N LEU A 523 6.04 -18.71 -31.69
CA LEU A 523 6.97 -18.80 -32.82
C LEU A 523 7.03 -17.48 -33.60
N SER A 524 7.28 -16.36 -32.91
CA SER A 524 7.74 -15.13 -33.57
C SER A 524 8.28 -14.10 -32.59
N ARG A 525 9.43 -14.39 -31.95
CA ARG A 525 10.32 -13.34 -31.42
C ARG A 525 11.74 -13.84 -31.13
N SER A 526 12.28 -14.62 -32.06
CA SER A 526 13.73 -14.69 -32.26
C SER A 526 14.03 -14.00 -33.58
N GLY A 527 14.54 -12.78 -33.52
CA GLY A 527 14.84 -11.99 -34.70
C GLY A 527 15.08 -10.53 -34.37
N TYR A 528 16.31 -10.08 -34.63
CA TYR A 528 16.79 -8.69 -34.70
C TYR A 528 17.20 -8.00 -33.40
N THR A 529 18.43 -8.28 -32.98
CA THR A 529 19.37 -7.23 -32.54
C THR A 529 20.72 -7.48 -33.20
N SER A 530 21.02 -6.69 -34.23
CA SER A 530 22.32 -6.65 -34.91
C SER A 530 22.77 -5.19 -35.06
N TYR A 531 24.04 -4.95 -34.71
CA TYR A 531 24.90 -3.78 -35.01
C TYR A 531 24.57 -2.45 -34.30
N THR A 532 25.30 -2.08 -33.23
CA THR A 532 26.66 -1.44 -33.14
C THR A 532 26.74 -0.01 -33.67
N SER A 533 27.12 0.93 -32.78
CA SER A 533 27.72 2.21 -33.16
C SER A 533 29.26 2.09 -33.29
N PRO A 534 29.94 2.96 -34.07
CA PRO A 534 31.33 2.77 -34.49
C PRO A 534 32.31 3.78 -33.88
N SER A 535 33.46 3.29 -33.41
CA SER A 535 34.81 3.94 -33.31
C SER A 535 35.61 3.08 -32.31
N ASP A 536 36.68 2.36 -32.64
CA ASP A 536 37.86 2.77 -33.39
C ASP A 536 38.47 1.62 -34.20
N ARG A 537 39.07 2.00 -35.32
CA ARG A 537 39.80 1.14 -36.24
C ARG A 537 41.25 0.92 -35.79
N LEU A 538 41.81 -0.16 -36.36
CA LEU A 538 43.22 -0.55 -36.57
C LEU A 538 43.65 -1.70 -35.64
N SER A 539 44.18 -2.83 -36.11
CA SER A 539 44.53 -3.27 -37.46
C SER A 539 44.88 -4.78 -37.48
N ARG A 540 44.53 -5.43 -38.60
CA ARG A 540 45.26 -6.48 -39.36
C ARG A 540 45.80 -7.76 -38.68
N ARG A 541 45.20 -8.87 -39.15
CA ARG A 541 45.80 -10.01 -39.91
C ARG A 541 46.49 -11.20 -39.19
N LEU A 542 45.90 -12.38 -39.48
CA LEU A 542 46.47 -13.64 -40.02
C LEU A 542 46.84 -14.82 -39.08
N GLY A 543 46.46 -16.02 -39.55
CA GLY A 543 46.97 -17.37 -39.22
C GLY A 543 45.90 -18.28 -38.58
N ALA A 544 45.15 -19.14 -39.28
CA ALA A 544 45.54 -20.45 -39.87
C ALA A 544 46.34 -21.32 -38.85
N SER A 545 46.01 -22.57 -38.48
CA SER A 545 45.50 -23.71 -39.25
C SER A 545 45.37 -24.97 -38.33
N LEU A 546 44.32 -25.78 -38.51
CA LEU A 546 44.20 -27.28 -38.56
C LEU A 546 44.96 -28.23 -37.55
N PRO A 547 44.58 -29.54 -37.44
CA PRO A 547 44.46 -30.27 -36.16
C PRO A 547 45.21 -31.64 -36.06
N ASN A 548 45.04 -32.30 -34.89
CA ASN A 548 45.14 -33.75 -34.57
C ASN A 548 46.52 -34.44 -34.42
N LEU A 549 46.57 -35.40 -33.47
CA LEU A 549 47.42 -36.62 -33.29
C LEU A 549 47.73 -36.84 -31.80
N ASP A 550 47.80 -38.03 -31.19
CA ASP A 550 47.16 -39.35 -31.32
C ASP A 550 47.46 -40.08 -29.98
N GLN A 551 46.68 -41.10 -29.61
CA GLN A 551 46.87 -42.05 -28.47
C GLN A 551 48.11 -42.98 -28.67
N PRO A 552 48.50 -44.01 -27.85
CA PRO A 552 47.83 -44.79 -26.77
C PRO A 552 48.74 -45.10 -25.52
N ASP A 553 48.38 -45.78 -24.42
CA ASP A 553 48.16 -47.23 -24.21
C ASP A 553 47.59 -47.54 -22.79
N SER A 554 46.99 -48.71 -22.62
CA SER A 554 46.40 -49.28 -21.38
C SER A 554 46.93 -50.71 -21.13
N PRO A 555 46.81 -51.34 -19.93
CA PRO A 555 45.62 -52.19 -19.69
C PRO A 555 45.14 -52.41 -18.22
N ALA A 556 43.81 -52.62 -18.12
CA ALA A 556 42.99 -53.52 -17.27
C ALA A 556 43.08 -53.56 -15.71
N ALA A 557 41.98 -53.21 -15.02
CA ALA A 557 41.06 -54.18 -14.34
C ALA A 557 39.85 -53.51 -13.59
N LEU A 558 38.64 -53.88 -14.02
CA LEU A 558 37.41 -54.23 -13.27
C LEU A 558 36.59 -53.21 -12.41
N SER A 559 35.46 -52.77 -13.01
CA SER A 559 34.10 -52.56 -12.42
C SER A 559 33.89 -51.44 -11.39
N SER A 560 32.76 -50.76 -11.23
CA SER A 560 31.51 -50.53 -11.97
C SER A 560 30.76 -49.46 -11.17
N ASN A 561 30.49 -48.29 -11.74
CA ASN A 561 29.25 -47.50 -11.62
C ASN A 561 29.54 -46.03 -11.87
N ARG A 562 28.99 -45.53 -12.99
CA ARG A 562 28.98 -44.13 -13.37
C ARG A 562 28.16 -43.34 -12.34
N GLN A 563 28.83 -42.60 -11.47
CA GLN A 563 28.21 -41.43 -10.84
C GLN A 563 27.92 -40.42 -11.96
N ALA A 564 26.64 -40.17 -12.20
CA ALA A 564 26.20 -39.06 -13.02
C ALA A 564 26.77 -37.77 -12.40
N SER A 565 27.49 -37.01 -13.23
CA SER A 565 28.01 -35.69 -12.90
C SER A 565 26.85 -34.78 -12.48
N TYR A 566 26.68 -34.62 -11.16
CA TYR A 566 25.90 -33.54 -10.60
C TYR A 566 26.60 -32.24 -10.99
N ARG A 567 25.96 -31.46 -11.87
CA ARG A 567 26.36 -30.09 -12.14
C ARG A 567 26.36 -29.35 -10.79
N LYS A 568 27.56 -28.96 -10.34
CA LYS A 568 27.76 -27.97 -9.28
C LYS A 568 26.83 -26.78 -9.57
N MET A 569 25.89 -26.51 -8.67
CA MET A 569 25.30 -25.18 -8.55
C MET A 569 26.48 -24.24 -8.28
N THR A 570 26.83 -23.43 -9.27
CA THR A 570 27.70 -22.29 -9.04
C THR A 570 26.92 -21.30 -8.18
N PRO A 571 27.41 -20.95 -6.97
CA PRO A 571 26.82 -19.87 -6.21
C PRO A 571 26.90 -18.59 -7.04
N ASP A 572 25.83 -17.79 -6.99
CA ASP A 572 25.88 -16.39 -7.36
C ASP A 572 27.15 -15.80 -6.72
N ALA A 573 28.03 -15.22 -7.53
CA ALA A 573 29.37 -14.82 -7.09
C ALA A 573 29.24 -13.91 -5.86
N GLY A 574 29.57 -14.46 -4.68
CA GLY A 574 29.36 -13.79 -3.40
C GLY A 574 30.05 -12.44 -3.39
N ARG A 575 29.28 -11.36 -3.26
CA ARG A 575 29.84 -10.04 -2.95
C ARG A 575 30.60 -10.20 -1.63
N SER A 576 31.88 -9.85 -1.60
CA SER A 576 32.71 -9.99 -0.40
C SER A 576 32.13 -9.13 0.72
N VAL A 577 31.71 -9.77 1.81
CA VAL A 577 31.28 -9.09 3.04
C VAL A 577 32.43 -8.24 3.57
N LYS A 578 32.14 -6.98 3.93
CA LYS A 578 33.10 -6.04 4.53
C LYS A 578 32.73 -5.80 5.98
N VAL A 579 33.74 -5.68 6.83
CA VAL A 579 33.57 -5.38 8.26
C VAL A 579 34.14 -3.99 8.53
N PHE A 580 33.32 -3.07 9.03
CA PHE A 580 33.77 -1.77 9.50
C PHE A 580 34.06 -1.82 11.00
N ARG A 581 35.31 -1.55 11.38
CA ARG A 581 35.73 -1.53 12.78
C ARG A 581 35.48 -0.16 13.40
N LEU A 582 34.70 -0.11 14.47
CA LEU A 582 34.48 1.10 15.26
C LEU A 582 35.76 1.52 15.99
N PRO A 583 35.95 2.82 16.28
CA PRO A 583 37.00 3.29 17.18
C PRO A 583 36.89 2.64 18.57
N GLU A 584 37.97 2.69 19.35
CA GLU A 584 37.92 2.27 20.76
C GLU A 584 36.94 3.16 21.54
N PHE A 585 36.21 2.56 22.49
CA PHE A 585 35.21 3.31 23.24
C PHE A 585 35.86 4.39 24.13
N PRO A 586 35.29 5.61 24.14
CA PRO A 586 35.68 6.63 25.11
C PRO A 586 35.21 6.25 26.53
N PRO A 587 35.63 6.99 27.57
CA PRO A 587 34.88 7.09 28.81
C PRO A 587 33.44 7.57 28.50
N PRO A 588 32.44 6.69 28.52
CA PRO A 588 31.17 6.89 27.80
C PRO A 588 30.18 7.77 28.57
N LEU A 589 30.49 8.12 29.81
CA LEU A 589 29.64 8.95 30.69
C LEU A 589 29.91 10.46 30.55
N ALA A 590 30.91 10.84 29.76
CA ALA A 590 31.33 12.24 29.61
C ALA A 590 31.10 12.77 28.18
N TYR A 591 30.35 13.87 28.08
CA TYR A 591 29.82 14.38 26.80
C TYR A 591 30.89 14.69 25.77
N HIS A 592 31.98 15.34 26.19
CA HIS A 592 33.05 15.75 25.29
C HIS A 592 33.79 14.55 24.68
N TYR A 593 34.04 13.48 25.46
CA TYR A 593 34.65 12.26 24.92
C TYR A 593 33.72 11.53 23.94
N VAL A 594 32.42 11.50 24.20
CA VAL A 594 31.42 10.93 23.28
C VAL A 594 31.37 11.71 21.96
N GLN A 595 31.44 13.04 22.00
CA GLN A 595 31.50 13.87 20.78
C GLN A 595 32.80 13.65 19.98
N ASN A 596 33.93 13.47 20.66
CA ASN A 596 35.19 13.14 20.00
C ASN A 596 35.13 11.76 19.35
N TYR A 597 34.57 10.75 20.04
CA TYR A 597 34.35 9.42 19.47
C TYR A 597 33.51 9.44 18.20
N TYR A 598 32.41 10.21 18.17
CA TYR A 598 31.63 10.36 16.94
C TYR A 598 32.42 11.08 15.83
N SER A 599 33.25 12.07 16.18
CA SER A 599 34.13 12.75 15.22
C SER A 599 35.16 11.79 14.60
N ASP A 600 35.76 10.92 15.41
CA ASP A 600 36.71 9.90 14.97
C ASP A 600 36.03 8.85 14.08
N MET A 601 34.79 8.47 14.41
CA MET A 601 33.99 7.56 13.60
C MET A 601 33.63 8.18 12.24
N VAL A 602 33.21 9.45 12.20
CA VAL A 602 32.94 10.19 10.95
C VAL A 602 34.20 10.29 10.08
N SER A 603 35.35 10.57 10.69
CA SER A 603 36.65 10.61 10.00
C SER A 603 37.01 9.24 9.41
N SER A 604 36.84 8.17 10.19
CA SER A 604 37.13 6.80 9.75
C SER A 604 36.19 6.34 8.63
N LEU A 605 34.89 6.67 8.70
CA LEU A 605 33.93 6.42 7.63
C LEU A 605 34.27 7.25 6.38
N GLY A 606 34.72 8.50 6.52
CA GLY A 606 35.19 9.32 5.40
C GLY A 606 36.42 8.72 4.69
N LYS A 607 37.36 8.14 5.44
CA LYS A 607 38.48 7.38 4.88
C LYS A 607 38.00 6.12 4.15
N ALA A 608 37.03 5.40 4.70
CA ALA A 608 36.44 4.23 4.05
C ALA A 608 35.72 4.59 2.74
N ILE A 609 34.95 5.68 2.71
CA ILE A 609 34.26 6.18 1.51
C ILE A 609 35.28 6.55 0.42
N SER A 610 36.33 7.29 0.78
CA SER A 610 37.37 7.69 -0.18
C SER A 610 38.25 6.54 -0.68
N ALA A 611 38.41 5.48 0.12
CA ALA A 611 39.14 4.27 -0.27
C ALA A 611 38.29 3.29 -1.10
N THR A 612 36.96 3.46 -1.17
CA THR A 612 36.08 2.54 -1.88
C THR A 612 36.08 2.85 -3.39
N PRO A 613 36.35 1.87 -4.27
CA PRO A 613 36.33 2.09 -5.72
C PRO A 613 34.94 2.45 -6.25
N ALA A 614 34.87 3.23 -7.34
CA ALA A 614 33.60 3.63 -7.97
C ALA A 614 32.73 2.44 -8.46
N GLY A 615 33.32 1.26 -8.63
CA GLY A 615 32.59 0.02 -8.96
C GLY A 615 31.82 -0.61 -7.79
N GLU A 616 32.11 -0.22 -6.53
CA GLU A 616 31.45 -0.73 -5.33
C GLU A 616 30.42 0.28 -4.78
N SER A 617 29.56 0.81 -5.65
CA SER A 617 28.54 1.80 -5.30
C SER A 617 27.64 1.34 -4.15
N ALA A 618 27.25 0.06 -4.12
CA ALA A 618 26.47 -0.50 -3.03
C ALA A 618 27.16 -0.37 -1.67
N LEU A 619 28.46 -0.67 -1.58
CA LEU A 619 29.24 -0.53 -0.33
C LEU A 619 29.34 0.93 0.10
N MET A 620 29.62 1.84 -0.84
CA MET A 620 29.66 3.28 -0.60
C MET A 620 28.35 3.78 0.01
N ALA A 621 27.21 3.32 -0.50
CA ALA A 621 25.89 3.69 0.02
C ALA A 621 25.75 3.33 1.51
N ARG A 622 26.26 2.16 1.94
CA ARG A 622 26.21 1.71 3.35
C ARG A 622 27.14 2.54 4.25
N TYR A 623 28.31 2.96 3.74
CA TYR A 623 29.15 3.90 4.48
C TYR A 623 28.50 5.28 4.62
N HIS A 624 27.84 5.79 3.58
CA HIS A 624 27.06 7.03 3.66
C HIS A 624 25.89 6.91 4.65
N TYR A 625 25.19 5.78 4.68
CA TYR A 625 24.15 5.51 5.68
C TYR A 625 24.69 5.61 7.10
N LEU A 626 25.78 4.89 7.41
CA LEU A 626 26.39 4.90 8.74
C LEU A 626 26.91 6.30 9.11
N ARG A 627 27.55 7.01 8.17
CA ARG A 627 28.07 8.36 8.44
C ARG A 627 26.95 9.37 8.64
N GLY A 628 25.88 9.29 7.85
CA GLY A 628 24.67 10.08 8.01
C GLY A 628 23.99 9.84 9.36
N LEU A 629 23.93 8.58 9.82
CA LEU A 629 23.43 8.21 11.15
C LEU A 629 24.27 8.86 12.26
N VAL A 630 25.60 8.74 12.18
CA VAL A 630 26.52 9.29 13.18
C VAL A 630 26.45 10.82 13.20
N ASN A 631 26.38 11.46 12.03
CA ASN A 631 26.20 12.91 11.91
C ASN A 631 24.86 13.37 12.51
N THR A 632 23.80 12.57 12.36
CA THR A 632 22.48 12.83 12.96
C THR A 632 22.57 12.88 14.49
N VAL A 633 23.14 11.84 15.12
CA VAL A 633 23.27 11.78 16.59
C VAL A 633 24.29 12.80 17.14
N SER A 634 25.25 13.23 16.31
CA SER A 634 26.22 14.29 16.62
C SER A 634 25.67 15.71 16.43
N ASN A 635 24.38 15.86 16.09
CA ASN A 635 23.73 17.14 15.78
C ASN A 635 24.38 17.91 14.60
N ARG A 636 25.10 17.21 13.70
CA ARG A 636 25.64 17.72 12.43
C ARG A 636 24.61 17.51 11.31
N ARG A 637 23.52 18.26 11.40
CA ARG A 637 22.31 18.02 10.59
C ARG A 637 22.58 18.18 9.09
N LEU A 638 23.35 19.18 8.68
CA LEU A 638 23.66 19.43 7.27
C LEU A 638 24.52 18.30 6.67
N ASP A 639 25.58 17.91 7.37
CA ASP A 639 26.44 16.80 6.95
C ASP A 639 25.66 15.48 6.84
N ALA A 640 24.72 15.24 7.78
CA ALA A 640 23.83 14.08 7.73
C ALA A 640 22.96 14.08 6.47
N LEU A 641 22.40 15.25 6.10
CA LEU A 641 21.55 15.39 4.92
C LEU A 641 22.32 15.24 3.61
N GLU A 642 23.57 15.70 3.57
CA GLU A 642 24.47 15.49 2.43
C GLU A 642 24.82 14.00 2.25
N ASP A 643 25.07 13.29 3.35
CA ASP A 643 25.26 11.84 3.36
C ASP A 643 24.00 11.10 2.89
N PHE A 644 22.82 11.47 3.38
CA PHE A 644 21.57 10.85 2.94
C PHE A 644 21.22 11.19 1.49
N GLN A 645 21.58 12.38 1.00
CA GLN A 645 21.45 12.72 -0.41
C GLN A 645 22.35 11.84 -1.29
N SER A 646 23.59 11.60 -0.84
CA SER A 646 24.55 10.74 -1.55
C SER A 646 24.10 9.28 -1.52
N LEU A 647 23.56 8.83 -0.38
CA LEU A 647 22.90 7.54 -0.24
C LEU A 647 21.75 7.40 -1.25
N TYR A 648 20.80 8.33 -1.28
CA TYR A 648 19.64 8.28 -2.17
C TYR A 648 20.01 8.20 -3.66
N LYS A 649 21.10 8.87 -4.07
CA LYS A 649 21.62 8.79 -5.45
C LYS A 649 22.18 7.40 -5.79
N THR A 650 22.58 6.63 -4.78
CA THR A 650 23.35 5.40 -4.95
C THR A 650 22.51 4.15 -4.68
N ASP A 651 21.67 4.18 -3.64
CA ASP A 651 20.79 3.10 -3.21
C ASP A 651 19.61 3.70 -2.42
N SER A 652 18.43 3.75 -3.05
CA SER A 652 17.19 4.27 -2.46
C SER A 652 16.54 3.32 -1.46
N ASP A 653 16.80 2.01 -1.57
CA ASP A 653 16.11 0.97 -0.78
C ASP A 653 16.44 1.10 0.71
N ILE A 654 17.69 1.46 1.03
CA ILE A 654 18.13 1.64 2.43
C ILE A 654 17.96 3.08 2.95
N PHE A 655 17.22 3.95 2.24
CA PHE A 655 17.08 5.36 2.59
C PHE A 655 16.19 5.58 3.84
N PRO A 656 16.68 6.24 4.91
CA PRO A 656 15.93 6.42 6.16
C PRO A 656 14.95 7.61 6.09
N SER A 657 13.84 7.47 5.36
CA SER A 657 12.90 8.55 5.04
C SER A 657 12.34 9.30 6.26
N GLN A 658 11.91 8.58 7.30
CA GLN A 658 11.35 9.19 8.52
C GLN A 658 12.38 10.02 9.30
N MET A 659 13.63 9.55 9.35
CA MET A 659 14.73 10.26 9.99
C MET A 659 15.08 11.54 9.21
N VAL A 660 15.16 11.45 7.88
CA VAL A 660 15.44 12.61 7.03
C VAL A 660 14.34 13.65 7.19
N LYS A 661 13.06 13.24 7.17
CA LYS A 661 11.90 14.13 7.39
C LYS A 661 12.04 14.90 8.71
N THR A 662 12.35 14.19 9.79
CA THR A 662 12.48 14.79 11.13
C THR A 662 13.72 15.67 11.28
N LEU A 663 14.84 15.30 10.65
CA LEU A 663 16.02 16.16 10.54
C LEU A 663 15.68 17.48 9.85
N VAL A 664 14.93 17.44 8.75
CA VAL A 664 14.53 18.65 8.03
C VAL A 664 13.57 19.51 8.85
N ASP A 665 12.58 18.89 9.50
CA ASP A 665 11.62 19.61 10.36
C ASP A 665 12.33 20.33 11.52
N SER A 666 13.44 19.75 12.00
CA SER A 666 14.26 20.33 13.07
C SER A 666 15.08 21.55 12.65
N LEU A 667 15.29 21.81 11.35
CA LEU A 667 16.14 22.91 10.89
C LEU A 667 15.46 24.29 11.04
N PRO A 668 16.23 25.36 11.29
CA PRO A 668 15.74 26.74 11.28
C PRO A 668 15.09 27.13 9.94
N ALA A 669 14.09 28.01 9.98
CA ALA A 669 13.24 28.36 8.83
C ALA A 669 14.02 28.79 7.58
N ASP A 670 15.16 29.46 7.76
CA ASP A 670 15.96 30.06 6.68
C ASP A 670 16.70 29.04 5.81
N LYS A 671 16.89 27.79 6.27
CA LYS A 671 17.56 26.70 5.51
C LYS A 671 16.59 25.60 5.01
N ARG A 672 15.28 25.77 5.21
CA ARG A 672 14.25 24.82 4.77
C ARG A 672 13.96 24.74 3.25
N PRO A 673 14.15 25.79 2.42
CA PRO A 673 13.62 25.78 1.04
C PRO A 673 14.40 24.87 0.07
N GLU A 674 15.73 24.82 0.13
CA GLU A 674 16.53 23.92 -0.73
C GLU A 674 16.35 22.44 -0.37
N LEU A 675 16.02 22.17 0.89
CA LEU A 675 15.91 20.83 1.46
C LEU A 675 14.50 20.23 1.32
N ARG A 676 13.46 21.06 1.37
CA ARG A 676 12.08 20.68 1.01
C ARG A 676 12.01 20.20 -0.44
N ARG A 677 12.78 20.79 -1.36
CA ARG A 677 12.90 20.30 -2.75
C ARG A 677 13.47 18.89 -2.84
N LEU A 678 14.38 18.50 -1.94
CA LEU A 678 14.93 17.15 -1.89
C LEU A 678 13.89 16.14 -1.37
N ILE A 679 13.16 16.49 -0.29
CA ILE A 679 12.09 15.64 0.26
C ILE A 679 10.92 15.47 -0.72
N CYS A 680 10.49 16.54 -1.39
CA CYS A 680 9.45 16.44 -2.42
C CYS A 680 9.89 15.60 -3.62
N ARG A 681 11.21 15.44 -3.85
CA ARG A 681 11.74 14.54 -4.89
C ARG A 681 11.73 13.09 -4.41
N VAL A 682 12.19 12.83 -3.19
CA VAL A 682 12.18 11.48 -2.56
C VAL A 682 10.77 10.94 -2.36
N LYS A 683 9.83 11.75 -1.82
CA LYS A 683 8.42 11.36 -1.68
C LYS A 683 7.78 11.02 -3.01
N ARG A 684 8.00 11.85 -4.03
CA ARG A 684 7.43 11.68 -5.37
C ARG A 684 7.97 10.43 -6.07
N ASP A 685 9.23 10.09 -5.84
CA ASP A 685 9.84 8.89 -6.43
C ASP A 685 9.43 7.62 -5.67
N GLN A 686 9.26 7.68 -4.34
CA GLN A 686 8.73 6.58 -3.52
C GLN A 686 7.24 6.33 -3.76
N GLU A 687 6.43 7.39 -3.95
CA GLU A 687 5.03 7.30 -4.39
C GLU A 687 4.91 6.83 -5.83
N ARG A 688 5.89 7.15 -6.70
CA ARG A 688 5.99 6.58 -8.05
C ARG A 688 6.37 5.11 -8.05
N GLU A 689 7.25 4.65 -7.15
CA GLU A 689 7.59 3.23 -7.01
C GLU A 689 6.42 2.44 -6.40
N LEU A 690 5.72 2.99 -5.41
CA LEU A 690 4.50 2.39 -4.84
C LEU A 690 3.33 2.38 -5.85
N ALA A 691 3.24 3.39 -6.73
CA ALA A 691 2.28 3.42 -7.84
C ALA A 691 2.69 2.53 -9.03
N LEU A 692 3.94 2.08 -9.09
CA LEU A 692 4.41 1.09 -10.07
C LEU A 692 4.13 -0.36 -9.62
N ASP A 693 4.09 -0.61 -8.30
CA ASP A 693 3.75 -1.91 -7.72
C ASP A 693 2.23 -2.11 -7.48
N GLY A 694 1.42 -1.06 -7.59
CA GLY A 694 -0.05 -1.12 -7.61
C GLY A 694 -0.60 -0.60 -8.94
N ASN A 695 -1.06 -1.51 -9.80
CA ASN A 695 -1.66 -1.24 -11.13
C ASN A 695 -0.71 -0.85 -12.28
N GLY A 696 0.36 -1.63 -12.45
CA GLY A 696 1.07 -1.71 -13.73
C GLY A 696 0.37 -2.62 -14.74
N ARG A 697 -0.80 -2.22 -15.29
CA ARG A 697 -1.36 -2.70 -16.58
C ARG A 697 -2.65 -1.95 -16.95
N GLU A 698 -2.54 -0.65 -17.20
CA GLU A 698 -3.37 0.02 -18.24
C GLU A 698 -2.82 1.36 -18.75
N GLU A 699 -1.70 1.89 -18.24
CA GLU A 699 -1.09 3.11 -18.80
C GLU A 699 0.03 2.85 -19.82
N ALA A 700 -0.16 1.89 -20.73
CA ALA A 700 0.80 1.60 -21.80
C ALA A 700 0.79 2.63 -22.97
N ALA A 701 0.27 3.84 -22.75
CA ALA A 701 0.26 4.89 -23.78
C ALA A 701 0.36 6.34 -23.29
N VAL A 702 0.73 6.62 -22.02
CA VAL A 702 0.96 8.01 -21.61
C VAL A 702 2.38 8.42 -22.00
N LYS A 703 2.50 9.11 -23.14
CA LYS A 703 3.73 9.82 -23.53
C LYS A 703 4.22 10.63 -22.32
N ARG A 704 5.41 10.33 -21.78
CA ARG A 704 6.05 11.18 -20.76
C ARG A 704 6.08 12.62 -21.29
N PHE A 705 5.26 13.50 -20.71
CA PHE A 705 5.17 14.91 -21.10
C PHE A 705 6.55 15.55 -21.04
N LYS A 706 6.97 16.20 -22.14
CA LYS A 706 8.23 16.93 -22.22
C LYS A 706 7.94 18.41 -22.20
N LEU A 707 8.60 19.14 -21.30
CA LEU A 707 8.49 20.59 -21.24
C LEU A 707 8.92 21.23 -22.58
N PRO A 708 8.18 22.23 -23.08
CA PRO A 708 8.48 22.93 -24.31
C PRO A 708 9.83 23.66 -24.21
N LYS A 709 10.62 23.61 -25.28
CA LYS A 709 11.93 24.28 -25.38
C LYS A 709 11.91 25.53 -26.26
N THR A 710 10.83 25.72 -27.00
CA THR A 710 10.63 26.83 -27.95
C THR A 710 9.44 27.68 -27.49
N TYR A 711 9.37 28.90 -28.04
CA TYR A 711 8.17 29.73 -27.89
C TYR A 711 6.98 29.04 -28.56
N MET A 712 5.82 29.12 -27.93
CA MET A 712 4.60 28.47 -28.40
C MET A 712 3.59 29.50 -28.88
N GLN A 713 3.12 29.33 -30.10
CA GLN A 713 1.89 29.97 -30.60
C GLN A 713 0.66 29.27 -30.02
N LEU A 714 -0.53 29.85 -30.23
CA LEU A 714 -1.79 29.33 -29.67
C LEU A 714 -2.04 27.85 -29.97
N GLU A 715 -1.83 27.39 -31.20
CA GLU A 715 -2.04 26.00 -31.61
C GLU A 715 -1.05 25.03 -30.91
N GLU A 716 0.23 25.43 -30.81
CA GLU A 716 1.27 24.65 -30.13
C GLU A 716 1.04 24.62 -28.62
N PHE A 717 0.56 25.73 -28.05
CA PHE A 717 0.21 25.85 -26.65
C PHE A 717 -0.98 24.95 -26.29
N VAL A 718 -2.00 24.89 -27.17
CA VAL A 718 -3.15 23.99 -26.99
C VAL A 718 -2.69 22.54 -26.90
N LYS A 719 -1.87 22.11 -27.86
CA LYS A 719 -1.31 20.76 -27.86
C LYS A 719 -0.48 20.48 -26.60
N CYS A 720 0.36 21.43 -26.19
CA CYS A 720 1.21 21.30 -25.01
C CYS A 720 0.37 21.15 -23.72
N ILE A 721 -0.66 21.98 -23.53
CA ILE A 721 -1.54 21.90 -22.36
C ILE A 721 -2.31 20.57 -22.33
N GLN A 722 -2.82 20.12 -23.47
CA GLN A 722 -3.51 18.83 -23.57
C GLN A 722 -2.57 17.65 -23.30
N GLU A 723 -1.34 17.65 -23.84
CA GLU A 723 -0.32 16.63 -23.55
C GLU A 723 0.15 16.65 -22.09
N SER A 724 0.07 17.81 -21.42
CA SER A 724 0.47 17.97 -20.02
C SER A 724 -0.59 17.48 -19.01
N GLY A 725 -1.82 17.25 -19.46
CA GLY A 725 -2.95 16.83 -18.62
C GLY A 725 -3.54 17.91 -17.71
N ILE A 726 -3.20 19.20 -17.91
CA ILE A 726 -3.71 20.29 -17.06
C ILE A 726 -5.20 20.54 -17.33
N VAL A 727 -5.57 20.84 -18.58
CA VAL A 727 -6.94 21.09 -19.03
C VAL A 727 -7.11 20.46 -20.42
N LYS A 728 -8.27 19.82 -20.66
CA LYS A 728 -8.61 19.26 -21.98
C LYS A 728 -9.44 20.23 -22.83
N ASP A 729 -10.32 21.00 -22.19
CA ASP A 729 -11.24 21.95 -22.83
C ASP A 729 -10.53 23.08 -23.59
N HIS A 730 -10.79 23.16 -24.89
CA HIS A 730 -10.18 24.15 -25.77
C HIS A 730 -10.48 25.59 -25.34
N GLY A 731 -11.73 25.89 -24.95
CA GLY A 731 -12.13 27.25 -24.57
C GLY A 731 -11.38 27.78 -23.35
N THR A 732 -11.13 26.93 -22.36
CA THR A 732 -10.36 27.25 -21.16
C THR A 732 -8.88 27.44 -21.48
N ILE A 733 -8.34 26.62 -22.38
CA ILE A 733 -6.95 26.75 -22.85
C ILE A 733 -6.73 28.08 -23.58
N HIS A 734 -7.69 28.52 -24.40
CA HIS A 734 -7.64 29.84 -25.06
C HIS A 734 -7.61 30.98 -24.03
N ARG A 735 -8.48 30.95 -23.03
CA ARG A 735 -8.48 31.95 -21.94
C ARG A 735 -7.18 31.93 -21.14
N LEU A 736 -6.59 30.76 -20.92
CA LEU A 736 -5.29 30.61 -20.27
C LEU A 736 -4.16 31.20 -21.12
N PHE A 737 -4.18 30.98 -22.44
CA PHE A 737 -3.23 31.60 -23.36
C PHE A 737 -3.34 33.12 -23.32
N GLU A 738 -4.56 33.67 -23.38
CA GLU A 738 -4.79 35.12 -23.24
C GLU A 738 -4.30 35.66 -21.90
N ALA A 739 -4.52 34.94 -20.80
CA ALA A 739 -4.06 35.32 -19.46
C ALA A 739 -2.52 35.36 -19.35
N LEU A 740 -1.83 34.35 -19.89
CA LEU A 740 -0.36 34.29 -19.87
C LEU A 740 0.31 35.28 -20.83
N THR A 741 -0.42 35.79 -21.83
CA THR A 741 0.09 36.69 -22.87
C THR A 741 -0.23 38.17 -22.64
N VAL A 742 -0.79 38.54 -21.48
CA VAL A 742 -1.14 39.93 -21.12
C VAL A 742 0.10 40.84 -21.13
N GLY A 743 0.37 41.51 -22.25
CA GLY A 743 1.50 42.44 -22.39
C GLY A 743 2.22 42.56 -23.75
N HIS A 744 1.64 42.09 -24.87
CA HIS A 744 2.12 42.22 -26.27
C HIS A 744 2.92 41.05 -26.88
N GLN A 745 3.04 39.90 -26.22
CA GLN A 745 3.60 38.70 -26.88
C GLN A 745 2.46 37.78 -27.32
N LYS A 746 2.24 37.60 -28.62
CA LYS A 746 1.29 36.58 -29.15
C LYS A 746 1.81 35.15 -28.98
N GLN A 747 2.73 34.91 -28.05
CA GLN A 747 3.42 33.64 -27.83
C GLN A 747 3.70 33.46 -26.34
N VAL A 748 3.68 32.21 -25.88
CA VAL A 748 4.10 31.86 -24.51
C VAL A 748 5.53 31.36 -24.56
N GLY A 749 6.42 32.02 -23.81
CA GLY A 749 7.81 31.60 -23.69
C GLY A 749 7.96 30.29 -22.90
N PRO A 750 8.96 29.44 -23.23
CA PRO A 750 9.15 28.15 -22.59
C PRO A 750 9.44 28.28 -21.08
N GLU A 751 10.13 29.34 -20.67
CA GLU A 751 10.42 29.58 -19.25
C GLU A 751 9.17 30.00 -18.46
N LEU A 752 8.31 30.84 -19.04
CA LEU A 752 7.03 31.21 -18.43
C LEU A 752 6.14 29.98 -18.26
N PHE A 753 6.05 29.13 -19.28
CA PHE A 753 5.31 27.87 -19.20
C PHE A 753 5.89 26.94 -18.14
N ARG A 754 7.22 26.85 -18.04
CA ARG A 754 7.90 26.02 -17.02
C ARG A 754 7.56 26.48 -15.60
N VAL A 755 7.58 27.79 -15.36
CA VAL A 755 7.20 28.36 -14.06
C VAL A 755 5.72 28.08 -13.77
N PHE A 756 4.83 28.37 -14.72
CA PHE A 756 3.40 28.07 -14.60
C PHE A 756 3.12 26.59 -14.30
N TYR A 757 3.71 25.67 -15.07
CA TYR A 757 3.54 24.22 -14.89
C TYR A 757 4.07 23.75 -13.53
N THR A 758 5.19 24.32 -13.08
CA THR A 758 5.76 24.01 -11.76
C THR A 758 4.81 24.44 -10.65
N ILE A 759 4.28 25.67 -10.71
CA ILE A 759 3.35 26.20 -9.71
C ILE A 759 2.04 25.41 -9.70
N TRP A 760 1.49 25.09 -10.88
CA TRP A 760 0.31 24.22 -10.98
C TRP A 760 0.52 22.88 -10.26
N LYS A 761 1.67 22.23 -10.48
CA LYS A 761 2.01 20.97 -9.83
C LYS A 761 2.31 21.12 -8.33
N GLU A 762 2.86 22.25 -7.90
CA GLU A 762 3.06 22.54 -6.48
C GLU A 762 1.72 22.77 -5.76
N THR A 763 0.78 23.51 -6.35
CA THR A 763 -0.57 23.73 -5.80
C THR A 763 -1.37 22.42 -5.70
N GLU A 764 -1.27 21.54 -6.71
CA GLU A 764 -1.89 20.21 -6.70
C GLU A 764 -1.37 19.33 -5.54
N VAL A 765 -0.06 19.38 -5.27
CA VAL A 765 0.57 18.64 -4.16
C VAL A 765 0.24 19.26 -2.80
N GLU A 766 0.25 20.59 -2.67
CA GLU A 766 -0.08 21.28 -1.40
C GLU A 766 -1.52 20.96 -0.95
N ALA A 767 -2.44 20.80 -1.90
CA ALA A 767 -3.83 20.41 -1.68
C ALA A 767 -3.98 18.95 -1.18
N GLN A 768 -3.17 18.01 -1.69
CA GLN A 768 -3.23 16.58 -1.34
C GLN A 768 -2.49 16.25 -0.03
N GLU A 769 -1.47 17.01 0.36
CA GLU A 769 -0.63 16.76 1.54
C GLU A 769 -1.18 17.38 2.85
N VAL A 770 -2.38 17.97 2.84
CA VAL A 770 -2.95 18.61 4.04
C VAL A 770 -3.32 17.56 5.08
N CYS A 771 -2.48 17.36 6.10
CA CYS A 771 -2.82 16.58 7.28
C CYS A 771 -3.93 17.30 8.08
N LEU A 772 -5.18 16.94 7.81
CA LEU A 772 -6.31 17.43 8.57
C LEU A 772 -6.33 16.78 9.97
N PRO A 773 -6.63 17.54 11.04
CA PRO A 773 -6.88 16.94 12.35
C PRO A 773 -8.00 15.89 12.25
N ALA A 774 -7.91 14.81 13.02
CA ALA A 774 -8.89 13.70 12.98
C ALA A 774 -10.35 14.17 13.13
N SER A 775 -10.59 15.21 13.93
CA SER A 775 -11.90 15.84 14.11
C SER A 775 -12.46 16.53 12.85
N VAL A 776 -11.60 16.92 11.89
CA VAL A 776 -12.00 17.50 10.61
C VAL A 776 -12.28 16.40 9.58
N SER A 777 -11.47 15.33 9.58
CA SER A 777 -11.62 14.20 8.65
C SER A 777 -12.95 13.46 8.81
N GLU A 778 -13.52 13.40 10.03
CA GLU A 778 -14.84 12.80 10.29
C GLU A 778 -16.01 13.62 9.72
N HIS A 779 -15.81 14.91 9.42
CA HIS A 779 -16.86 15.84 8.99
C HIS A 779 -16.75 16.28 7.51
N ILE A 780 -15.73 15.80 6.81
CA ILE A 780 -15.59 15.94 5.35
C ILE A 780 -16.32 14.76 4.71
N GLU A 781 -17.26 15.05 3.81
CA GLU A 781 -18.03 14.01 3.14
C GLU A 781 -17.14 13.14 2.24
N SER A 782 -17.48 11.85 2.09
CA SER A 782 -16.78 10.95 1.15
C SER A 782 -16.74 11.57 -0.25
N GLY A 783 -15.55 11.97 -0.69
CA GLY A 783 -15.30 12.61 -1.99
C GLY A 783 -15.12 14.13 -1.97
N GLU A 784 -15.14 14.80 -0.81
CA GLU A 784 -14.77 16.22 -0.67
C GLU A 784 -13.27 16.37 -0.39
N CYS A 785 -12.56 17.16 -1.20
CA CYS A 785 -11.12 17.43 -1.07
C CYS A 785 -10.84 18.93 -0.89
N ILE A 786 -9.73 19.25 -0.22
CA ILE A 786 -9.19 20.60 -0.15
C ILE A 786 -8.39 20.83 -1.43
N PHE A 787 -8.64 21.93 -2.12
CA PHE A 787 -7.96 22.28 -3.37
C PHE A 787 -7.05 23.51 -3.24
N LYS A 788 -7.31 24.38 -2.25
CA LYS A 788 -6.46 25.54 -1.97
C LYS A 788 -6.47 25.84 -0.47
N LEU A 789 -5.30 26.19 0.06
CA LEU A 789 -5.13 26.72 1.41
C LEU A 789 -4.56 28.13 1.35
N SER A 790 -5.01 29.00 2.24
CA SER A 790 -4.38 30.30 2.46
C SER A 790 -3.17 30.17 3.38
N SER A 791 -2.32 31.20 3.37
CA SER A 791 -1.43 31.46 4.50
C SER A 791 -2.23 31.64 5.81
N SER A 792 -1.57 31.52 6.98
CA SER A 792 -2.27 31.77 8.25
C SER A 792 -2.62 33.24 8.37
N VAL A 793 -3.92 33.52 8.54
CA VAL A 793 -4.49 34.87 8.52
C VAL A 793 -5.36 35.13 9.73
N LYS A 794 -5.46 36.42 10.08
CA LYS A 794 -6.39 36.89 11.09
C LYS A 794 -7.78 37.03 10.48
N THR A 795 -8.76 36.39 11.11
CA THR A 795 -10.17 36.43 10.70
C THR A 795 -11.06 36.93 11.83
N SER A 796 -12.32 37.24 11.54
CA SER A 796 -13.33 37.56 12.55
C SER A 796 -13.66 36.40 13.50
N ARG A 797 -13.23 35.18 13.17
CA ARG A 797 -13.46 33.95 13.97
C ARG A 797 -12.18 33.33 14.56
N GLY A 798 -11.08 34.08 14.56
CA GLY A 798 -9.78 33.64 15.09
C GLY A 798 -8.65 33.70 14.08
N VAL A 799 -7.48 33.16 14.45
CA VAL A 799 -6.31 33.06 13.57
C VAL A 799 -6.23 31.64 13.01
N GLY A 800 -6.00 31.52 11.71
CA GLY A 800 -5.98 30.22 11.05
C GLY A 800 -5.85 30.29 9.54
N LYS A 801 -5.90 29.15 8.87
CA LYS A 801 -5.85 29.04 7.40
C LYS A 801 -7.24 28.82 6.83
N ILE A 802 -7.56 29.50 5.74
CA ILE A 802 -8.79 29.29 4.99
C ILE A 802 -8.55 28.17 3.98
N ALA A 803 -9.38 27.14 4.03
CA ALA A 803 -9.38 26.04 3.09
C ALA A 803 -10.57 26.15 2.13
N MET A 804 -10.30 25.89 0.85
CA MET A 804 -11.28 25.86 -0.23
C MET A 804 -11.54 24.42 -0.66
N THR A 805 -12.81 24.01 -0.69
CA THR A 805 -13.24 22.72 -1.27
C THR A 805 -14.13 22.96 -2.49
N GLN A 806 -14.59 21.87 -3.12
CA GLN A 806 -15.60 21.93 -4.18
C GLN A 806 -17.00 22.37 -3.70
N ARG A 807 -17.25 22.44 -2.39
CA ARG A 807 -18.59 22.70 -1.81
C ARG A 807 -18.65 23.92 -0.89
N ARG A 808 -17.58 24.18 -0.13
CA ARG A 808 -17.58 25.18 0.94
C ARG A 808 -16.19 25.71 1.26
N LEU A 809 -16.18 26.79 2.04
CA LEU A 809 -15.01 27.36 2.67
C LEU A 809 -15.03 27.04 4.17
N PHE A 810 -13.89 26.67 4.74
CA PHE A 810 -13.75 26.54 6.19
C PHE A 810 -12.42 27.12 6.70
N LEU A 811 -12.40 27.47 7.98
CA LEU A 811 -11.25 28.01 8.69
C LEU A 811 -10.65 26.91 9.57
N LEU A 812 -9.38 26.59 9.35
CA LEU A 812 -8.56 25.72 10.19
C LEU A 812 -7.86 26.59 11.25
N THR A 813 -8.22 26.45 12.52
CA THR A 813 -7.74 27.35 13.59
C THR A 813 -6.33 26.99 14.08
N ASP A 814 -5.45 27.98 14.22
CA ASP A 814 -4.10 27.79 14.77
C ASP A 814 -4.15 27.70 16.31
N GLY A 815 -3.47 26.71 16.89
CA GLY A 815 -3.29 26.57 18.35
C GLY A 815 -4.38 25.81 19.11
N ARG A 816 -5.53 25.50 18.50
CA ARG A 816 -6.53 24.57 19.02
C ARG A 816 -6.97 23.60 17.91
N PRO A 817 -7.06 22.28 18.15
CA PRO A 817 -7.58 21.36 17.14
C PRO A 817 -9.07 21.65 16.93
N GLY A 818 -9.42 22.21 15.78
CA GLY A 818 -10.79 22.57 15.43
C GLY A 818 -10.90 23.16 14.04
N TYR A 819 -12.09 23.11 13.46
CA TYR A 819 -12.44 23.77 12.21
C TYR A 819 -13.74 24.55 12.39
N VAL A 820 -13.91 25.61 11.60
CA VAL A 820 -15.14 26.40 11.57
C VAL A 820 -15.61 26.53 10.12
N GLU A 821 -16.81 26.04 9.81
CA GLU A 821 -17.41 26.26 8.50
C GLU A 821 -17.70 27.75 8.29
N VAL A 822 -17.09 28.32 7.25
CA VAL A 822 -17.22 29.73 6.91
C VAL A 822 -18.53 29.92 6.13
N ALA A 823 -18.63 29.30 4.96
CA ALA A 823 -19.78 29.41 4.05
C ALA A 823 -19.82 28.23 3.07
N GLN A 824 -21.02 27.72 2.76
CA GLN A 824 -21.24 26.91 1.56
C GLN A 824 -21.47 27.84 0.37
N TYR A 825 -21.02 27.46 -0.83
CA TYR A 825 -21.17 28.34 -2.00
C TYR A 825 -22.63 28.64 -2.34
N ARG A 826 -23.55 27.72 -2.03
CA ARG A 826 -25.00 27.89 -2.25
C ARG A 826 -25.65 28.93 -1.33
N ASP A 827 -25.07 29.16 -0.17
CA ASP A 827 -25.63 30.06 0.85
C ASP A 827 -24.98 31.45 0.82
N LEU A 828 -24.04 31.70 -0.11
CA LEU A 828 -23.39 33.00 -0.25
C LEU A 828 -24.36 34.03 -0.83
N GLU A 829 -24.48 35.17 -0.15
CA GLU A 829 -25.26 36.33 -0.60
C GLU A 829 -24.37 37.43 -1.19
N GLU A 830 -23.20 37.66 -0.60
CA GLU A 830 -22.28 38.73 -1.00
C GLU A 830 -20.82 38.32 -0.76
N VAL A 831 -19.96 38.54 -1.75
CA VAL A 831 -18.51 38.37 -1.69
C VAL A 831 -17.87 39.69 -2.13
N LYS A 832 -17.12 40.35 -1.25
CA LYS A 832 -16.45 41.62 -1.60
C LYS A 832 -15.13 41.81 -0.87
N VAL A 833 -14.29 42.66 -1.46
CA VAL A 833 -13.10 43.19 -0.79
C VAL A 833 -13.50 44.42 0.03
N SER A 834 -13.24 44.39 1.32
CA SER A 834 -13.35 45.53 2.24
C SER A 834 -11.97 45.99 2.72
N SER A 835 -11.90 47.12 3.42
CA SER A 835 -10.66 47.57 4.08
C SER A 835 -10.90 47.75 5.57
N ALA A 836 -10.19 46.99 6.40
CA ALA A 836 -10.24 47.13 7.85
C ALA A 836 -9.17 48.12 8.34
N PRO A 837 -9.50 49.09 9.22
CA PRO A 837 -8.50 49.96 9.82
C PRO A 837 -7.69 49.20 10.87
N PHE A 838 -6.37 49.17 10.72
CA PHE A 838 -5.45 48.61 11.71
C PHE A 838 -4.29 49.58 11.94
N LEU A 839 -4.22 50.18 13.14
CA LEU A 839 -3.12 51.05 13.57
C LEU A 839 -2.65 52.04 12.48
N LEU A 840 -3.59 52.82 11.93
CA LEU A 840 -3.40 53.86 10.88
C LEU A 840 -3.20 53.35 9.43
N LEU A 841 -3.17 52.04 9.17
CA LEU A 841 -3.12 51.46 7.83
C LEU A 841 -4.44 50.78 7.44
N ARG A 842 -4.90 50.97 6.19
CA ARG A 842 -6.04 50.23 5.61
C ARG A 842 -5.53 48.94 5.00
N ILE A 843 -5.92 47.79 5.55
CA ILE A 843 -5.52 46.48 5.02
C ILE A 843 -6.70 45.84 4.29
N PRO A 844 -6.54 45.38 3.03
CA PRO A 844 -7.61 44.72 2.29
C PRO A 844 -8.01 43.39 2.95
N SER A 845 -9.30 43.22 3.19
CA SER A 845 -9.93 42.04 3.79
C SER A 845 -11.00 41.45 2.87
N LEU A 846 -11.12 40.13 2.83
CA LEU A 846 -12.19 39.43 2.15
C LEU A 846 -13.41 39.35 3.09
N LYS A 847 -14.55 39.84 2.64
CA LYS A 847 -15.81 39.84 3.40
C LYS A 847 -16.87 38.99 2.71
N LEU A 848 -17.40 38.02 3.45
CA LEU A 848 -18.40 37.05 3.00
C LEU A 848 -19.69 37.17 3.82
N ARG A 849 -20.83 37.37 3.17
CA ARG A 849 -22.16 37.31 3.79
C ARG A 849 -22.86 36.01 3.39
N VAL A 850 -23.43 35.33 4.39
CA VAL A 850 -24.09 34.02 4.24
C VAL A 850 -25.55 34.14 4.65
N GLN A 851 -26.43 33.54 3.88
CA GLN A 851 -27.87 33.52 4.13
C GLN A 851 -28.18 32.97 5.53
N GLY A 852 -29.01 33.68 6.27
CA GLY A 852 -29.42 33.29 7.62
C GLY A 852 -28.41 33.61 8.74
N LYS A 853 -27.20 34.12 8.45
CA LYS A 853 -26.23 34.54 9.47
C LYS A 853 -26.19 36.08 9.60
N LYS A 854 -26.39 36.60 10.82
CA LYS A 854 -26.39 38.06 11.10
C LYS A 854 -25.02 38.72 10.90
N GLU A 855 -23.93 38.00 11.15
CA GLU A 855 -22.56 38.52 11.07
C GLU A 855 -21.83 38.04 9.82
N ALA A 856 -21.17 38.98 9.13
CA ALA A 856 -20.32 38.65 7.98
C ALA A 856 -18.97 38.07 8.43
N PHE A 857 -18.46 37.08 7.71
CA PHE A 857 -17.10 36.59 7.91
C PHE A 857 -16.10 37.52 7.24
N GLU A 858 -15.04 37.91 7.96
CA GLU A 858 -14.01 38.82 7.45
C GLU A 858 -12.62 38.22 7.67
N ALA A 859 -11.79 38.19 6.62
CA ALA A 859 -10.44 37.63 6.66
C ALA A 859 -9.41 38.55 6.02
N ASN A 860 -8.30 38.79 6.72
CA ASN A 860 -7.22 39.65 6.24
C ASN A 860 -6.16 38.85 5.49
N LEU A 861 -6.31 38.74 4.17
CA LEU A 861 -5.44 37.96 3.27
C LEU A 861 -4.30 38.79 2.64
N LYS A 862 -4.10 40.04 3.08
CA LYS A 862 -3.03 40.95 2.63
C LYS A 862 -2.93 40.99 1.09
N SER A 863 -1.82 40.51 0.51
CA SER A 863 -1.54 40.51 -0.93
C SER A 863 -2.37 39.48 -1.71
N GLU A 864 -2.96 38.48 -1.06
CA GLU A 864 -3.77 37.45 -1.72
C GLU A 864 -5.27 37.81 -1.78
N THR A 865 -5.70 38.89 -1.12
CA THR A 865 -7.12 39.23 -0.96
C THR A 865 -7.87 39.34 -2.30
N GLU A 866 -7.27 39.98 -3.31
CA GLU A 866 -7.90 40.14 -4.62
C GLU A 866 -8.02 38.82 -5.39
N LEU A 867 -7.00 37.94 -5.28
CA LEU A 867 -7.03 36.61 -5.89
C LEU A 867 -8.09 35.72 -5.24
N TRP A 868 -8.16 35.68 -3.91
CA TRP A 868 -9.20 34.95 -3.19
C TRP A 868 -10.60 35.47 -3.53
N ASN A 869 -10.76 36.78 -3.70
CA ASN A 869 -12.04 37.35 -4.16
C ASN A 869 -12.43 36.83 -5.56
N LEU A 870 -11.50 36.78 -6.52
CA LEU A 870 -11.76 36.24 -7.86
C LEU A 870 -12.13 34.75 -7.80
N MET A 871 -11.35 33.94 -7.09
CA MET A 871 -11.59 32.49 -6.99
C MET A 871 -12.93 32.19 -6.30
N VAL A 872 -13.26 32.88 -5.21
CA VAL A 872 -14.53 32.65 -4.50
C VAL A 872 -15.73 33.09 -5.34
N ASN A 873 -15.64 34.20 -6.09
CA ASN A 873 -16.70 34.61 -7.01
C ASN A 873 -16.89 33.62 -8.17
N GLU A 874 -15.81 33.10 -8.75
CA GLU A 874 -15.89 32.08 -9.80
C GLU A 874 -16.55 30.79 -9.29
N MET A 875 -16.17 30.32 -8.10
CA MET A 875 -16.78 29.15 -7.45
C MET A 875 -18.26 29.37 -7.13
N TRP A 876 -18.63 30.57 -6.64
CA TRP A 876 -20.01 30.93 -6.37
C TRP A 876 -20.86 31.00 -7.64
N ALA A 877 -20.33 31.61 -8.71
CA ALA A 877 -20.99 31.67 -10.01
C ALA A 877 -21.16 30.27 -10.62
N GLY A 878 -20.12 29.42 -10.57
CA GLY A 878 -20.17 28.03 -11.01
C GLY A 878 -21.21 27.20 -10.27
N ARG A 879 -21.36 27.40 -8.95
CA ARG A 879 -22.41 26.73 -8.16
C ARG A 879 -23.81 27.12 -8.61
N ASN A 880 -24.05 28.41 -8.83
CA ASN A 880 -25.35 28.90 -9.31
C ASN A 880 -25.69 28.31 -10.70
N MET A 881 -24.70 28.24 -11.59
CA MET A 881 -24.87 27.62 -12.92
C MET A 881 -25.18 26.12 -12.81
N ALA A 882 -24.48 25.40 -11.92
CA ALA A 882 -24.71 23.99 -11.68
C ALA A 882 -26.15 23.71 -11.19
N ASP A 883 -26.67 24.55 -10.28
CA ASP A 883 -28.01 24.40 -9.72
C ASP A 883 -29.13 24.74 -10.72
N GLN A 884 -28.91 25.75 -11.57
CA GLN A 884 -29.85 26.19 -12.62
C GLN A 884 -29.91 25.19 -13.78
N HIS A 885 -28.78 24.64 -14.21
CA HIS A 885 -28.71 23.72 -15.35
C HIS A 885 -28.78 22.23 -14.96
N LYS A 886 -28.81 21.92 -13.65
CA LYS A 886 -28.74 20.55 -13.10
C LYS A 886 -27.53 19.76 -13.64
N ASP A 887 -26.43 20.47 -13.82
CA ASP A 887 -25.20 19.97 -14.41
C ASP A 887 -24.02 20.25 -13.45
N PRO A 888 -23.46 19.21 -12.82
CA PRO A 888 -22.41 19.37 -11.81
C PRO A 888 -21.07 19.80 -12.42
N GLN A 889 -20.89 19.68 -13.74
CA GLN A 889 -19.63 20.02 -14.40
C GLN A 889 -19.28 21.50 -14.30
N TYR A 890 -20.28 22.39 -14.20
CA TYR A 890 -20.04 23.81 -13.98
C TYR A 890 -19.23 24.05 -12.69
N MET A 891 -19.42 23.23 -11.67
CA MET A 891 -18.66 23.32 -10.42
C MET A 891 -17.21 22.85 -10.58
N GLN A 892 -16.99 21.74 -11.30
CA GLN A 892 -15.65 21.22 -11.59
C GLN A 892 -14.85 22.18 -12.48
N GLN A 893 -15.51 22.79 -13.47
CA GLN A 893 -14.92 23.77 -14.34
C GLN A 893 -14.57 25.06 -13.58
N ALA A 894 -15.44 25.53 -12.68
CA ALA A 894 -15.19 26.72 -11.86
C ALA A 894 -13.99 26.51 -10.92
N LEU A 895 -13.87 25.30 -10.35
CA LEU A 895 -12.71 24.92 -9.55
C LEU A 895 -11.43 24.91 -10.37
N THR A 896 -11.47 24.33 -11.57
CA THR A 896 -10.32 24.33 -12.50
C THR A 896 -9.90 25.75 -12.86
N ASN A 897 -10.86 26.63 -13.17
CA ASN A 897 -10.60 28.05 -13.45
C ASN A 897 -9.95 28.74 -12.24
N ALA A 898 -10.42 28.50 -11.01
CA ALA A 898 -9.85 29.06 -9.78
C ALA A 898 -8.39 28.62 -9.55
N LEU A 899 -8.08 27.33 -9.76
CA LEU A 899 -6.72 26.81 -9.65
C LEU A 899 -5.80 27.38 -10.75
N LEU A 900 -6.31 27.57 -11.97
CA LEU A 900 -5.56 28.21 -13.05
C LEU A 900 -5.27 29.68 -12.74
N MET A 901 -6.20 30.40 -12.12
CA MET A 901 -5.98 31.78 -11.66
C MET A 901 -4.80 31.85 -10.69
N ASP A 902 -4.75 30.96 -9.71
CA ASP A 902 -3.67 30.88 -8.72
C ASP A 902 -2.30 30.63 -9.40
N ALA A 903 -2.25 29.65 -10.31
CA ALA A 903 -1.04 29.34 -11.06
C ALA A 903 -0.58 30.50 -11.97
N VAL A 904 -1.52 31.20 -12.62
CA VAL A 904 -1.21 32.38 -13.45
C VAL A 904 -0.65 33.51 -12.59
N VAL A 905 -1.29 33.82 -11.45
CA VAL A 905 -0.80 34.89 -10.56
C VAL A 905 0.60 34.59 -10.04
N GLY A 906 0.85 33.34 -9.61
CA GLY A 906 2.16 32.90 -9.16
C GLY A 906 3.24 32.99 -10.25
N SER A 907 2.87 32.76 -11.52
CA SER A 907 3.82 32.73 -12.64
C SER A 907 4.21 34.12 -13.17
N LEU A 908 3.30 35.11 -13.10
CA LEU A 908 3.51 36.41 -13.74
C LEU A 908 4.17 37.46 -12.85
N GLN A 909 4.14 37.32 -11.51
CA GLN A 909 4.79 38.17 -10.49
C GLN A 909 4.80 39.70 -10.77
N SER A 910 3.81 40.20 -11.52
CA SER A 910 3.73 41.59 -11.97
C SER A 910 2.47 42.25 -11.42
N SER A 911 2.42 43.59 -11.39
CA SER A 911 1.22 44.34 -11.01
C SER A 911 -0.01 44.06 -11.89
N LYS A 912 0.19 43.39 -13.04
CA LYS A 912 -0.88 42.98 -13.97
C LYS A 912 -1.35 41.54 -13.76
N ALA A 913 -0.77 40.79 -12.82
CA ALA A 913 -1.06 39.36 -12.62
C ALA A 913 -2.53 39.10 -12.22
N ILE A 914 -3.12 39.94 -11.36
CA ILE A 914 -4.55 39.85 -10.99
C ILE A 914 -5.45 40.14 -12.19
N TYR A 915 -5.10 41.13 -13.00
CA TYR A 915 -5.83 41.42 -14.24
C TYR A 915 -5.76 40.25 -15.24
N ALA A 916 -4.59 39.61 -15.37
CA ALA A 916 -4.43 38.41 -16.18
C ALA A 916 -5.30 37.25 -15.67
N ALA A 917 -5.29 36.97 -14.37
CA ALA A 917 -6.13 35.96 -13.76
C ALA A 917 -7.63 36.24 -13.95
N SER A 918 -8.06 37.51 -13.94
CA SER A 918 -9.46 37.88 -14.21
C SER A 918 -9.96 37.45 -15.60
N LYS A 919 -9.09 37.17 -16.57
CA LYS A 919 -9.46 36.63 -17.88
C LYS A 919 -9.96 35.18 -17.81
N LEU A 920 -9.59 34.45 -16.76
CA LEU A 920 -10.03 33.09 -16.49
C LEU A 920 -11.37 33.02 -15.72
N ALA A 921 -11.88 34.15 -15.19
CA ALA A 921 -13.13 34.22 -14.43
C ALA A 921 -14.33 34.20 -15.38
N HIS A 922 -14.63 33.00 -15.89
CA HIS A 922 -15.57 32.80 -16.98
C HIS A 922 -17.03 32.86 -16.51
N PHE A 923 -17.36 32.15 -15.44
CA PHE A 923 -18.74 32.06 -14.97
C PHE A 923 -19.21 33.34 -14.30
N ASP A 924 -18.31 34.04 -13.60
CA ASP A 924 -18.63 35.35 -13.02
C ASP A 924 -18.99 36.39 -14.10
N ARG A 925 -18.33 36.32 -15.27
CA ARG A 925 -18.67 37.15 -16.45
C ARG A 925 -19.98 36.73 -17.11
N ILE A 926 -20.17 35.44 -17.40
CA ILE A 926 -21.36 34.95 -18.10
C ILE A 926 -22.64 35.16 -17.29
N LYS A 927 -22.55 35.07 -15.95
CA LYS A 927 -23.66 35.39 -15.04
C LYS A 927 -24.25 36.79 -15.29
N MET A 928 -23.44 37.74 -15.77
CA MET A 928 -23.88 39.10 -16.07
C MET A 928 -24.41 39.27 -17.50
N GLU A 929 -24.08 38.38 -18.43
CA GLU A 929 -24.35 38.58 -19.88
C GLU A 929 -25.62 37.88 -20.38
N VAL A 930 -26.03 36.72 -19.85
CA VAL A 930 -27.23 36.01 -20.36
C VAL A 930 -27.95 35.20 -19.26
N PRO A 931 -29.19 35.55 -18.85
CA PRO A 931 -30.03 34.63 -18.09
C PRO A 931 -30.70 33.64 -19.05
N MET A 932 -29.99 32.60 -19.52
CA MET A 932 -30.64 31.46 -20.17
C MET A 932 -31.27 30.56 -19.11
N MET A 933 -32.41 31.00 -18.58
CA MET A 933 -33.16 30.25 -17.59
C MET A 933 -33.88 29.09 -18.30
N VAL A 934 -33.54 27.86 -17.91
CA VAL A 934 -34.27 26.66 -18.35
C VAL A 934 -35.76 26.84 -17.97
N PRO A 935 -36.73 26.59 -18.87
CA PRO A 935 -38.15 26.73 -18.54
C PRO A 935 -38.51 25.92 -17.28
N ARG A 936 -39.41 26.44 -16.43
CA ARG A 936 -39.79 25.75 -15.16
C ARG A 936 -40.27 24.32 -15.40
N THR A 937 -41.04 24.10 -16.45
CA THR A 937 -41.51 22.76 -16.89
C THR A 937 -40.36 21.80 -17.18
N THR A 938 -39.26 22.31 -17.75
CA THR A 938 -38.04 21.54 -18.02
C THR A 938 -37.21 21.36 -16.75
N ALA A 939 -37.14 22.36 -15.86
CA ALA A 939 -36.38 22.27 -14.61
C ALA A 939 -37.01 21.30 -13.58
N GLU A 940 -38.34 21.16 -13.59
CA GLU A 940 -39.08 20.22 -12.73
C GLU A 940 -38.92 18.76 -13.19
N THR A 941 -38.83 18.55 -14.51
CA THR A 941 -38.70 17.22 -15.12
C THR A 941 -37.24 16.78 -15.24
N LEU A 942 -36.30 17.69 -15.48
CA LEU A 942 -34.87 17.39 -15.59
C LEU A 942 -34.27 17.11 -14.21
N LYS A 943 -33.83 15.88 -14.00
CA LYS A 943 -33.17 15.45 -12.75
C LYS A 943 -31.69 15.81 -12.75
N HIS A 944 -30.97 15.44 -13.82
CA HIS A 944 -29.52 15.57 -13.91
C HIS A 944 -29.04 15.53 -15.36
N LYS A 945 -27.84 16.04 -15.61
CA LYS A 945 -27.10 15.86 -16.87
C LYS A 945 -25.77 15.18 -16.65
N ILE A 946 -25.42 14.29 -17.58
CA ILE A 946 -24.16 13.55 -17.60
C ILE A 946 -23.44 13.93 -18.90
N ASN A 947 -22.11 14.02 -18.85
CA ASN A 947 -21.29 14.23 -20.04
C ASN A 947 -20.41 13.00 -20.28
N PRO A 948 -20.83 12.11 -21.20
CA PRO A 948 -20.05 10.96 -21.65
C PRO A 948 -18.68 11.31 -22.22
N SER A 949 -18.52 12.54 -22.75
CA SER A 949 -17.30 13.00 -23.43
C SER A 949 -16.31 13.71 -22.50
N LEU A 950 -16.46 13.63 -21.17
CA LEU A 950 -15.61 14.36 -20.21
C LEU A 950 -14.10 14.08 -20.41
N GLU A 951 -13.74 12.87 -20.82
CA GLU A 951 -12.35 12.49 -21.06
C GLU A 951 -11.83 12.84 -22.46
N LEU A 952 -12.70 13.28 -23.35
CA LEU A 952 -12.40 13.59 -24.75
C LEU A 952 -12.09 15.09 -24.92
N ALA A 953 -11.33 15.44 -25.96
CA ALA A 953 -10.94 16.82 -26.22
C ALA A 953 -12.11 17.69 -26.72
N GLU A 954 -13.09 17.05 -27.36
CA GLU A 954 -14.29 17.68 -27.91
C GLU A 954 -15.52 16.86 -27.53
N PRO A 955 -16.71 17.48 -27.42
CA PRO A 955 -17.94 16.73 -27.22
C PRO A 955 -18.23 15.86 -28.45
N HIS A 956 -18.59 14.59 -28.20
CA HIS A 956 -18.99 13.64 -29.24
C HIS A 956 -20.48 13.40 -29.17
N ALA A 957 -21.10 13.12 -30.32
CA ALA A 957 -22.52 12.78 -30.37
C ALA A 957 -22.79 11.49 -29.58
N VAL A 958 -23.90 11.48 -28.85
CA VAL A 958 -24.41 10.29 -28.19
C VAL A 958 -25.16 9.47 -29.22
N ASP A 959 -24.60 8.35 -29.65
CA ASP A 959 -25.14 7.57 -30.75
C ASP A 959 -26.26 6.62 -30.29
N VAL A 960 -26.00 5.86 -29.23
CA VAL A 960 -26.92 4.87 -28.67
C VAL A 960 -26.86 4.89 -27.15
N LEU A 961 -28.03 4.78 -26.52
CA LEU A 961 -28.21 4.62 -25.09
C LEU A 961 -28.85 3.27 -24.78
N LEU A 962 -28.35 2.55 -23.78
CA LEU A 962 -28.96 1.33 -23.28
C LEU A 962 -28.86 1.28 -21.76
N TYR A 963 -30.00 1.13 -21.08
CA TYR A 963 -30.06 0.84 -19.66
C TYR A 963 -30.22 -0.66 -19.43
N THR A 964 -29.38 -1.24 -18.56
CA THR A 964 -29.45 -2.65 -18.17
C THR A 964 -29.56 -2.75 -16.64
N PRO A 965 -30.66 -3.31 -16.10
CA PRO A 965 -30.79 -3.55 -14.66
C PRO A 965 -29.84 -4.68 -14.23
N GLY A 966 -29.08 -4.47 -13.16
CA GLY A 966 -28.06 -5.40 -12.69
C GLY A 966 -28.43 -6.08 -11.36
N LYS A 967 -27.80 -7.22 -11.04
CA LYS A 967 -27.99 -7.89 -9.73
C LYS A 967 -27.35 -7.12 -8.56
N THR A 968 -26.25 -6.40 -8.82
CA THR A 968 -25.46 -5.67 -7.81
C THR A 968 -25.54 -4.15 -8.02
N CYS A 969 -25.43 -3.68 -9.27
CA CYS A 969 -25.58 -2.28 -9.65
C CYS A 969 -26.23 -2.15 -11.04
N ASP A 970 -27.14 -1.20 -11.20
CA ASP A 970 -27.75 -0.85 -12.49
C ASP A 970 -26.77 -0.08 -13.36
N ARG A 971 -26.83 -0.27 -14.68
CA ARG A 971 -25.84 0.29 -15.61
C ARG A 971 -26.49 1.02 -16.79
N LEU A 972 -25.87 2.12 -17.17
CA LEU A 972 -26.17 2.89 -18.37
C LEU A 972 -24.99 2.81 -19.34
N TRP A 973 -25.22 2.21 -20.49
CA TRP A 973 -24.29 2.12 -21.61
C TRP A 973 -24.55 3.28 -22.57
N VAL A 974 -23.48 4.01 -22.90
CA VAL A 974 -23.53 5.17 -23.78
C VAL A 974 -22.48 5.01 -24.85
N SER A 975 -22.89 4.87 -26.11
CA SER A 975 -21.93 4.96 -27.22
C SER A 975 -21.70 6.42 -27.60
N VAL A 976 -20.43 6.72 -27.78
CA VAL A 976 -19.92 7.98 -28.32
C VAL A 976 -19.05 7.65 -29.53
N GLY A 977 -19.03 8.52 -30.52
CA GLY A 977 -18.51 8.22 -31.86
C GLY A 977 -17.20 7.41 -31.96
N MET A 978 -17.05 6.70 -33.08
CA MET A 978 -15.92 5.83 -33.43
C MET A 978 -15.79 4.56 -32.57
N GLY A 979 -16.90 3.91 -32.22
CA GLY A 979 -16.90 2.61 -31.53
C GLY A 979 -16.63 2.68 -30.03
N LYS A 980 -16.56 3.87 -29.44
CA LYS A 980 -16.35 4.04 -28.00
C LYS A 980 -17.64 3.88 -27.22
N VAL A 981 -17.58 3.19 -26.09
CA VAL A 981 -18.72 2.92 -25.23
C VAL A 981 -18.34 3.20 -23.78
N MET A 982 -19.08 4.11 -23.17
CA MET A 982 -18.92 4.56 -21.79
C MET A 982 -20.00 3.89 -20.93
N VAL A 983 -19.62 3.26 -19.81
CA VAL A 983 -20.54 2.56 -18.91
C VAL A 983 -20.63 3.30 -17.58
N PHE A 984 -21.80 3.85 -17.29
CA PHE A 984 -22.09 4.55 -16.05
C PHE A 984 -22.85 3.67 -15.07
N ASP A 985 -22.55 3.79 -13.79
CA ASP A 985 -23.40 3.25 -12.72
C ASP A 985 -24.64 4.15 -12.60
N ALA A 986 -25.84 3.58 -12.76
CA ALA A 986 -27.08 4.34 -12.77
C ALA A 986 -27.53 4.82 -11.37
N SER A 987 -26.90 4.34 -10.29
CA SER A 987 -27.15 4.82 -8.93
C SER A 987 -26.34 6.08 -8.59
N SER A 988 -25.05 6.08 -8.93
CA SER A 988 -24.13 7.19 -8.64
C SER A 988 -23.91 8.14 -9.83
N TRP A 989 -24.29 7.74 -11.05
CA TRP A 989 -23.97 8.40 -12.32
C TRP A 989 -22.48 8.61 -12.56
N SER A 990 -21.65 7.81 -11.88
CA SER A 990 -20.21 7.82 -12.07
C SER A 990 -19.82 6.90 -13.23
N LEU A 991 -18.79 7.31 -13.98
CA LEU A 991 -18.21 6.46 -15.01
C LEU A 991 -17.51 5.28 -14.34
N THR A 992 -17.87 4.06 -14.74
CA THR A 992 -17.29 2.83 -14.17
C THR A 992 -16.30 2.18 -15.13
N HIS A 993 -16.62 2.13 -16.42
CA HIS A 993 -15.80 1.47 -17.43
C HIS A 993 -15.89 2.21 -18.77
N THR A 994 -14.82 2.15 -19.54
CA THR A 994 -14.77 2.59 -20.93
C THR A 994 -14.32 1.42 -21.79
N CYS A 995 -15.11 1.03 -22.79
CA CYS A 995 -14.74 0.02 -23.76
C CYS A 995 -14.70 0.60 -25.17
N HIS A 996 -13.87 0.00 -26.02
CA HIS A 996 -13.71 0.39 -27.42
C HIS A 996 -14.00 -0.83 -28.30
N VAL A 997 -15.03 -0.75 -29.13
CA VAL A 997 -15.50 -1.82 -30.00
C VAL A 997 -15.42 -1.38 -31.46
N GLY A 998 -14.45 -1.94 -32.19
CA GLY A 998 -14.20 -1.57 -33.59
C GLY A 998 -13.77 -0.11 -33.75
N ASN A 999 -13.78 0.42 -34.97
CA ASN A 999 -13.50 1.84 -35.25
C ASN A 999 -14.69 2.56 -35.91
N ALA A 1000 -15.81 1.85 -36.10
CA ALA A 1000 -17.00 2.34 -36.77
C ALA A 1000 -18.07 2.80 -35.78
N ARG A 1001 -19.05 3.59 -36.26
CA ARG A 1001 -20.15 4.07 -35.44
C ARG A 1001 -21.04 2.90 -35.00
N LEU A 1002 -21.60 3.00 -33.80
CA LEU A 1002 -22.59 2.05 -33.31
C LEU A 1002 -23.99 2.59 -33.60
N ASN A 1003 -24.84 1.75 -34.18
CA ASN A 1003 -26.19 2.12 -34.61
C ASN A 1003 -27.26 1.66 -33.62
N CYS A 1004 -27.05 0.54 -32.92
CA CYS A 1004 -28.01 0.00 -31.96
C CYS A 1004 -27.33 -0.86 -30.89
N MET A 1005 -27.99 -1.01 -29.73
CA MET A 1005 -27.55 -1.86 -28.62
C MET A 1005 -28.73 -2.61 -28.02
N LEU A 1006 -28.48 -3.83 -27.53
CA LEU A 1006 -29.47 -4.67 -26.89
C LEU A 1006 -28.85 -5.48 -25.75
N GLY A 1007 -29.46 -5.43 -24.56
CA GLY A 1007 -29.17 -6.38 -23.50
C GLY A 1007 -29.74 -7.75 -23.86
N VAL A 1008 -28.89 -8.77 -23.94
CA VAL A 1008 -29.26 -10.15 -24.26
C VAL A 1008 -28.91 -11.03 -23.05
N ASP A 1009 -29.92 -11.70 -22.50
CA ASP A 1009 -29.85 -12.37 -21.20
C ASP A 1009 -29.41 -11.43 -20.06
N LYS A 1010 -29.20 -11.96 -18.85
CA LYS A 1010 -28.75 -11.16 -17.69
C LYS A 1010 -27.24 -10.86 -17.72
N ASP A 1011 -26.51 -11.32 -18.75
CA ASP A 1011 -25.03 -11.34 -18.75
C ASP A 1011 -24.37 -10.81 -20.03
N GLN A 1012 -25.09 -10.43 -21.10
CA GLN A 1012 -24.50 -9.95 -22.36
C GLN A 1012 -25.14 -8.67 -22.90
N VAL A 1013 -24.37 -7.86 -23.63
CA VAL A 1013 -24.84 -6.74 -24.44
C VAL A 1013 -24.36 -6.92 -25.87
N TRP A 1014 -25.29 -6.86 -26.82
CA TRP A 1014 -25.03 -6.94 -28.25
C TRP A 1014 -25.10 -5.54 -28.86
N MET A 1015 -24.17 -5.20 -29.75
CA MET A 1015 -24.02 -3.87 -30.33
C MET A 1015 -23.88 -4.00 -31.85
N GLY A 1016 -24.81 -3.41 -32.60
CA GLY A 1016 -24.77 -3.39 -34.06
C GLY A 1016 -24.01 -2.16 -34.56
N SER A 1017 -23.08 -2.37 -35.49
CA SER A 1017 -22.22 -1.31 -36.02
C SER A 1017 -22.43 -1.06 -37.52
N GLU A 1018 -22.00 0.12 -37.96
CA GLU A 1018 -21.92 0.55 -39.36
C GLU A 1018 -21.00 -0.36 -40.20
N ASP A 1019 -19.98 -0.97 -39.60
CA ASP A 1019 -19.05 -1.89 -40.28
C ASP A 1019 -19.63 -3.30 -40.56
N SER A 1020 -20.96 -3.47 -40.42
CA SER A 1020 -21.69 -4.73 -40.59
C SER A 1020 -21.42 -5.80 -39.52
N VAL A 1021 -20.75 -5.44 -38.41
CA VAL A 1021 -20.44 -6.36 -37.31
C VAL A 1021 -21.42 -6.18 -36.14
N ILE A 1022 -21.77 -7.28 -35.49
CA ILE A 1022 -22.41 -7.29 -34.17
C ILE A 1022 -21.35 -7.64 -33.12
N TYR A 1023 -21.02 -6.69 -32.25
CA TYR A 1023 -20.09 -6.85 -31.14
C TYR A 1023 -20.84 -7.36 -29.90
N ILE A 1024 -20.32 -8.38 -29.22
CA ILE A 1024 -20.92 -8.97 -28.02
C ILE A 1024 -20.00 -8.74 -26.82
N ILE A 1025 -20.46 -7.95 -25.85
CA ILE A 1025 -19.77 -7.67 -24.60
C ILE A 1025 -20.39 -8.48 -23.48
N SER A 1026 -19.56 -9.11 -22.64
CA SER A 1026 -20.04 -9.71 -21.39
C SER A 1026 -20.18 -8.63 -20.31
N MET A 1027 -21.34 -8.58 -19.67
CA MET A 1027 -21.61 -7.65 -18.56
C MET A 1027 -20.83 -8.00 -17.29
N LEU A 1028 -20.31 -9.22 -17.14
CA LEU A 1028 -19.47 -9.60 -15.99
C LEU A 1028 -18.00 -9.25 -16.23
N ALA A 1029 -17.46 -9.57 -17.40
CA ALA A 1029 -16.05 -9.35 -17.73
C ALA A 1029 -15.76 -7.94 -18.28
N MET A 1030 -16.77 -7.21 -18.77
CA MET A 1030 -16.63 -5.94 -19.49
C MET A 1030 -15.69 -5.99 -20.72
N VAL A 1031 -15.52 -7.18 -21.31
CA VAL A 1031 -14.72 -7.40 -22.52
C VAL A 1031 -15.62 -7.82 -23.68
N CYS A 1032 -15.28 -7.36 -24.89
CA CYS A 1032 -15.87 -7.84 -26.13
C CYS A 1032 -15.40 -9.28 -26.37
N ASN A 1033 -16.27 -10.24 -26.07
CA ASN A 1033 -15.91 -11.66 -26.08
C ASN A 1033 -16.07 -12.28 -27.47
N ARG A 1034 -16.96 -11.74 -28.32
CA ARG A 1034 -17.33 -12.32 -29.62
C ARG A 1034 -17.78 -11.25 -30.63
N GLN A 1035 -17.63 -11.55 -31.91
CA GLN A 1035 -18.08 -10.72 -33.03
C GLN A 1035 -18.86 -11.59 -34.01
N LEU A 1036 -19.99 -11.10 -34.52
CA LEU A 1036 -20.79 -11.76 -35.55
C LEU A 1036 -20.74 -10.92 -36.83
N THR A 1037 -20.33 -11.53 -37.94
CA THR A 1037 -20.03 -10.83 -39.20
C THR A 1037 -20.88 -11.32 -40.37
N GLU A 1038 -22.07 -11.86 -40.09
CA GLU A 1038 -22.91 -12.49 -41.13
C GLU A 1038 -23.64 -11.45 -42.01
N HIS A 1039 -23.88 -10.24 -41.50
CA HIS A 1039 -24.46 -9.15 -42.29
C HIS A 1039 -23.47 -8.62 -43.33
N ARG A 1040 -24.00 -8.17 -44.48
CA ARG A 1040 -23.20 -7.59 -45.57
C ARG A 1040 -23.30 -6.07 -45.66
N ALA A 1041 -24.18 -5.47 -44.87
CA ALA A 1041 -24.36 -4.03 -44.74
C ALA A 1041 -24.59 -3.68 -43.26
N GLU A 1042 -24.56 -2.38 -42.94
CA GLU A 1042 -24.67 -1.88 -41.57
C GLU A 1042 -25.85 -2.48 -40.81
N VAL A 1043 -25.65 -2.75 -39.52
CA VAL A 1043 -26.68 -3.31 -38.63
C VAL A 1043 -27.49 -2.16 -38.06
N THR A 1044 -28.75 -2.02 -38.46
CA THR A 1044 -29.59 -0.87 -38.11
C THR A 1044 -30.48 -1.11 -36.89
N GLY A 1045 -30.66 -2.37 -36.47
CA GLY A 1045 -31.47 -2.70 -35.31
C GLY A 1045 -31.24 -4.11 -34.76
N LEU A 1046 -31.46 -4.24 -33.46
CA LEU A 1046 -31.36 -5.49 -32.70
C LEU A 1046 -32.62 -5.65 -31.85
N LYS A 1047 -33.21 -6.85 -31.85
CA LYS A 1047 -34.37 -7.19 -31.01
C LYS A 1047 -34.35 -8.68 -30.71
N VAL A 1048 -34.38 -9.07 -29.41
CA VAL A 1048 -34.30 -10.46 -28.87
C VAL A 1048 -34.22 -11.56 -29.93
N ALA A 1049 -33.01 -12.06 -30.20
CA ALA A 1049 -32.69 -13.10 -31.20
C ALA A 1049 -32.86 -12.70 -32.69
N TYR A 1050 -33.08 -11.43 -33.02
CA TYR A 1050 -33.14 -10.90 -34.38
C TYR A 1050 -32.21 -9.70 -34.55
N SER A 1051 -31.63 -9.59 -35.75
CA SER A 1051 -30.91 -8.39 -36.21
C SER A 1051 -31.41 -7.98 -37.59
N CYS A 1052 -31.40 -6.69 -37.87
CA CYS A 1052 -31.71 -6.15 -39.19
C CYS A 1052 -30.56 -5.31 -39.74
N SER A 1053 -30.46 -5.28 -41.06
CA SER A 1053 -29.47 -4.50 -41.81
C SER A 1053 -30.14 -3.50 -42.75
N ALA A 1054 -29.41 -2.44 -43.12
CA ALA A 1054 -29.88 -1.41 -44.05
C ALA A 1054 -30.34 -1.96 -45.42
N GLU A 1055 -29.80 -3.08 -45.88
CA GLU A 1055 -30.23 -3.73 -47.14
C GLU A 1055 -31.56 -4.51 -47.01
N GLY A 1056 -32.21 -4.46 -45.84
CA GLY A 1056 -33.46 -5.16 -45.56
C GLY A 1056 -33.29 -6.65 -45.25
N SER A 1057 -32.06 -7.11 -44.97
CA SER A 1057 -31.82 -8.47 -44.46
C SER A 1057 -32.18 -8.54 -42.98
N VAL A 1058 -33.00 -9.51 -42.58
CA VAL A 1058 -33.23 -9.85 -41.17
C VAL A 1058 -32.58 -11.20 -40.89
N MET A 1059 -31.88 -11.35 -39.78
CA MET A 1059 -31.27 -12.63 -39.38
C MET A 1059 -31.81 -13.03 -38.01
N VAL A 1060 -32.10 -14.32 -37.85
CA VAL A 1060 -32.47 -14.91 -36.56
C VAL A 1060 -31.26 -15.63 -35.98
N TRP A 1061 -30.90 -15.29 -34.75
CA TRP A 1061 -29.75 -15.83 -34.04
C TRP A 1061 -30.21 -16.81 -32.98
N ASP A 1062 -29.58 -17.98 -32.94
CA ASP A 1062 -29.69 -18.84 -31.77
C ASP A 1062 -28.74 -18.33 -30.68
N VAL A 1063 -29.28 -17.80 -29.58
CA VAL A 1063 -28.49 -17.10 -28.54
C VAL A 1063 -27.41 -18.00 -27.90
N PRO A 1064 -27.66 -19.29 -27.59
CA PRO A 1064 -26.63 -20.17 -27.03
C PRO A 1064 -25.52 -20.54 -28.03
N THR A 1065 -25.85 -20.83 -29.29
CA THR A 1065 -24.86 -21.29 -30.29
C THR A 1065 -24.26 -20.14 -31.11
N LEU A 1066 -24.86 -18.95 -31.08
CA LEU A 1066 -24.57 -17.78 -31.91
C LEU A 1066 -24.56 -18.07 -33.42
N GLN A 1067 -25.27 -19.11 -33.84
CA GLN A 1067 -25.45 -19.43 -35.25
C GLN A 1067 -26.73 -18.82 -35.79
N VAL A 1068 -26.73 -18.52 -37.08
CA VAL A 1068 -27.93 -18.05 -37.78
C VAL A 1068 -28.88 -19.23 -37.98
N SER A 1069 -30.05 -19.18 -37.34
CA SER A 1069 -31.07 -20.21 -37.46
C SER A 1069 -31.94 -20.03 -38.70
N PHE A 1070 -32.12 -18.79 -39.18
CA PHE A 1070 -32.97 -18.49 -40.32
C PHE A 1070 -32.60 -17.16 -41.01
N LYS A 1071 -32.59 -17.14 -42.36
CA LYS A 1071 -32.29 -15.97 -43.22
C LYS A 1071 -33.47 -15.62 -44.14
N PRO A 1072 -34.45 -14.80 -43.73
CA PRO A 1072 -35.47 -14.26 -44.63
C PRO A 1072 -34.88 -13.21 -45.59
N THR A 1073 -35.23 -13.29 -46.88
CA THR A 1073 -34.75 -12.36 -47.93
C THR A 1073 -35.80 -11.34 -48.40
N ARG A 1074 -35.31 -10.10 -48.55
CA ARG A 1074 -35.80 -8.92 -49.31
C ARG A 1074 -37.23 -8.43 -49.06
N ALA A 1075 -37.31 -7.35 -48.28
CA ALA A 1075 -38.42 -6.42 -48.23
C ALA A 1075 -37.95 -5.05 -48.73
N LEU A 1076 -38.21 -4.73 -49.99
CA LEU A 1076 -38.11 -3.34 -50.48
C LEU A 1076 -39.54 -2.87 -50.76
N GLU A 1077 -39.84 -1.64 -50.33
CA GLU A 1077 -41.05 -0.83 -50.57
C GLU A 1077 -42.29 -1.05 -49.69
N ASN A 1078 -42.32 -2.01 -48.75
CA ASN A 1078 -43.52 -2.26 -47.90
C ASN A 1078 -43.17 -2.58 -46.44
N ILE A 1079 -43.95 -2.07 -45.48
CA ILE A 1079 -43.86 -2.49 -44.07
C ILE A 1079 -44.48 -3.89 -43.97
N MET A 1080 -43.76 -4.87 -43.41
CA MET A 1080 -44.22 -6.26 -43.35
C MET A 1080 -44.24 -6.75 -41.91
N GLU A 1081 -45.40 -7.23 -41.45
CA GLU A 1081 -45.52 -8.00 -40.22
C GLU A 1081 -45.24 -9.47 -40.56
N VAL A 1082 -44.37 -10.13 -39.80
CA VAL A 1082 -43.92 -11.50 -40.05
C VAL A 1082 -44.16 -12.34 -38.80
N TRP A 1083 -44.65 -13.56 -38.96
CA TRP A 1083 -44.81 -14.55 -37.90
C TRP A 1083 -43.43 -14.99 -37.36
N ARG A 1084 -43.38 -15.54 -36.14
CA ARG A 1084 -42.14 -16.03 -35.50
C ARG A 1084 -41.40 -17.12 -36.30
N ASN A 1085 -42.09 -17.81 -37.21
CA ASN A 1085 -41.52 -18.81 -38.11
C ASN A 1085 -41.00 -18.20 -39.43
N GLY A 1086 -41.01 -16.87 -39.58
CA GLY A 1086 -40.57 -16.17 -40.78
C GLY A 1086 -41.61 -16.04 -41.89
N SER A 1087 -42.85 -16.54 -41.73
CA SER A 1087 -43.90 -16.36 -42.75
C SER A 1087 -44.55 -14.98 -42.66
N LEU A 1088 -44.87 -14.38 -43.81
CA LEU A 1088 -45.52 -13.06 -43.88
C LEU A 1088 -46.92 -13.12 -43.25
N LYS A 1089 -47.20 -12.24 -42.28
CA LYS A 1089 -48.51 -12.09 -41.61
C LYS A 1089 -49.34 -10.98 -42.26
N HIS A 1090 -48.78 -9.79 -42.39
CA HIS A 1090 -49.44 -8.64 -43.03
C HIS A 1090 -48.44 -7.81 -43.85
N ARG A 1091 -48.90 -7.19 -44.94
CA ARG A 1091 -48.12 -6.27 -45.77
C ARG A 1091 -48.85 -4.92 -45.83
N LEU A 1092 -48.20 -3.89 -45.32
CA LEU A 1092 -48.63 -2.50 -45.35
C LEU A 1092 -47.91 -1.79 -46.50
N THR A 1093 -48.66 -1.51 -47.58
CA THR A 1093 -48.26 -0.61 -48.66
C THR A 1093 -48.45 0.83 -48.21
N LEU A 1094 -47.38 1.62 -48.16
CA LEU A 1094 -47.45 3.09 -48.02
C LEU A 1094 -48.05 3.66 -49.32
N THR A 1095 -49.37 3.80 -49.38
CA THR A 1095 -50.07 4.27 -50.60
C THR A 1095 -49.82 5.75 -50.91
N GLU A 1096 -49.69 6.04 -52.21
CA GLU A 1096 -49.56 7.32 -52.93
C GLU A 1096 -50.67 8.39 -52.67
N GLN A 1097 -51.02 8.69 -51.42
CA GLN A 1097 -51.90 9.82 -51.09
C GLN A 1097 -51.23 10.84 -50.15
N GLN A 1098 -50.14 11.45 -50.63
CA GLN A 1098 -49.70 12.77 -50.16
C GLN A 1098 -49.31 13.65 -51.37
N LYS A 1099 -50.26 13.92 -52.27
CA LYS A 1099 -50.15 15.02 -53.24
C LYS A 1099 -50.25 16.34 -52.46
N GLY A 1100 -49.10 16.82 -51.98
CA GLY A 1100 -48.96 18.12 -51.33
C GLY A 1100 -47.55 18.40 -50.79
N CYS A 1101 -46.74 17.38 -50.52
CA CYS A 1101 -45.34 17.57 -50.08
C CYS A 1101 -44.37 17.17 -51.19
N THR A 1102 -43.61 18.14 -51.69
CA THR A 1102 -42.55 17.98 -52.70
C THR A 1102 -41.23 17.47 -52.12
N ALA A 1103 -41.23 16.89 -50.92
CA ALA A 1103 -40.02 16.39 -50.26
C ALA A 1103 -39.96 14.86 -50.37
N THR A 1104 -38.93 14.36 -51.06
CA THR A 1104 -38.53 12.95 -51.04
C THR A 1104 -38.16 12.55 -49.61
N PHE A 1105 -38.82 11.53 -49.06
CA PHE A 1105 -38.54 11.01 -47.71
C PHE A 1105 -37.11 10.44 -47.60
N SER A 1106 -36.31 10.90 -46.63
CA SER A 1106 -34.97 10.33 -46.38
C SER A 1106 -35.01 9.06 -45.51
N ALA A 1107 -35.80 9.04 -44.43
CA ALA A 1107 -35.96 7.90 -43.52
C ALA A 1107 -37.26 7.98 -42.68
N LEU A 1108 -37.75 6.83 -42.22
CA LEU A 1108 -38.94 6.66 -41.38
C LEU A 1108 -38.60 5.91 -40.08
N LEU A 1109 -38.95 6.50 -38.94
CA LEU A 1109 -38.88 5.88 -37.62
C LEU A 1109 -40.19 5.16 -37.34
N LEU A 1110 -40.14 3.91 -36.90
CA LEU A 1110 -41.32 3.08 -36.63
C LEU A 1110 -41.29 2.58 -35.18
N LEU A 1111 -42.41 2.75 -34.47
CA LEU A 1111 -42.64 2.22 -33.12
C LEU A 1111 -43.91 1.36 -33.13
N PRO A 1112 -43.78 0.03 -33.13
CA PRO A 1112 -44.93 -0.87 -33.10
C PRO A 1112 -45.49 -1.04 -31.68
N GLU A 1113 -46.79 -0.83 -31.52
CA GLU A 1113 -47.55 -1.00 -30.28
C GLU A 1113 -48.69 -2.01 -30.47
N LYS A 1114 -49.34 -2.43 -29.38
CA LYS A 1114 -50.49 -3.36 -29.49
C LYS A 1114 -51.62 -2.67 -30.28
N GLU A 1115 -51.93 -3.20 -31.45
CA GLU A 1115 -52.98 -2.72 -32.37
C GLU A 1115 -52.68 -1.41 -33.12
N GLU A 1116 -51.52 -0.80 -32.88
CA GLU A 1116 -51.12 0.49 -33.47
C GLU A 1116 -49.66 0.47 -33.93
N LEU A 1117 -49.36 1.22 -34.98
CA LEU A 1117 -48.01 1.48 -35.44
C LEU A 1117 -47.82 3.00 -35.46
N TRP A 1118 -46.81 3.49 -34.76
CA TRP A 1118 -46.45 4.91 -34.76
C TRP A 1118 -45.32 5.12 -35.74
N SER A 1119 -45.44 6.14 -36.61
CA SER A 1119 -44.39 6.48 -37.58
C SER A 1119 -44.07 7.96 -37.58
N VAL A 1120 -42.79 8.29 -37.72
CA VAL A 1120 -42.32 9.67 -37.88
C VAL A 1120 -41.34 9.73 -39.04
N CYS A 1121 -41.52 10.69 -39.94
CA CYS A 1121 -40.52 10.97 -40.97
C CYS A 1121 -39.41 11.84 -40.38
N VAL A 1122 -38.16 11.54 -40.69
CA VAL A 1122 -37.01 12.27 -40.15
C VAL A 1122 -37.04 13.76 -40.55
N ASP A 1123 -37.51 14.06 -41.75
CA ASP A 1123 -37.53 15.43 -42.32
C ASP A 1123 -38.85 16.18 -42.08
N THR A 1124 -39.85 15.55 -41.44
CA THR A 1124 -41.11 16.20 -41.12
C THR A 1124 -41.41 16.16 -39.62
N GLY A 1125 -41.90 17.27 -39.08
CA GLY A 1125 -42.29 17.37 -37.68
C GLY A 1125 -43.64 16.70 -37.37
N GLU A 1126 -43.93 15.54 -37.97
CA GLU A 1126 -45.27 14.94 -37.95
C GLU A 1126 -45.23 13.48 -37.53
N VAL A 1127 -46.06 13.15 -36.54
CA VAL A 1127 -46.25 11.80 -36.02
C VAL A 1127 -47.56 11.26 -36.58
N CYS A 1128 -47.51 10.09 -37.22
CA CYS A 1128 -48.67 9.40 -37.76
C CYS A 1128 -48.92 8.09 -37.00
N VAL A 1129 -50.16 7.83 -36.60
CA VAL A 1129 -50.57 6.63 -35.87
C VAL A 1129 -51.49 5.79 -36.74
N TRP A 1130 -51.03 4.61 -37.12
CA TRP A 1130 -51.72 3.65 -37.98
C TRP A 1130 -52.36 2.56 -37.13
N ARG A 1131 -53.62 2.20 -37.37
CA ARG A 1131 -54.23 1.04 -36.72
C ARG A 1131 -53.89 -0.23 -37.48
N THR A 1132 -53.27 -1.22 -36.82
CA THR A 1132 -52.85 -2.47 -37.47
C THR A 1132 -54.01 -3.40 -37.76
N ASN A 1133 -55.12 -3.27 -37.02
CA ASN A 1133 -56.31 -4.12 -37.17
C ASN A 1133 -57.22 -3.71 -38.33
N ASP A 1134 -57.11 -2.47 -38.82
CA ASP A 1134 -57.94 -1.94 -39.91
C ASP A 1134 -57.19 -0.88 -40.72
N THR A 1135 -56.56 -1.33 -41.80
CA THR A 1135 -55.76 -0.48 -42.71
C THR A 1135 -56.61 0.40 -43.62
N THR A 1136 -57.95 0.35 -43.51
CA THR A 1136 -58.88 1.15 -44.33
C THR A 1136 -59.28 2.47 -43.67
N LYS A 1137 -59.02 2.63 -42.35
CA LYS A 1137 -59.30 3.87 -41.61
C LYS A 1137 -58.15 4.88 -41.75
N PRO A 1138 -58.44 6.19 -41.77
CA PRO A 1138 -57.40 7.22 -41.80
C PRO A 1138 -56.54 7.13 -40.54
N TYR A 1139 -55.23 7.38 -40.71
CA TYR A 1139 -54.27 7.46 -39.60
C TYR A 1139 -54.49 8.76 -38.82
N ASP A 1140 -54.25 8.73 -37.51
CA ASP A 1140 -54.27 9.94 -36.68
C ASP A 1140 -52.94 10.68 -36.88
N ARG A 1141 -52.99 12.00 -37.12
CA ARG A 1141 -51.81 12.84 -37.40
C ARG A 1141 -51.63 13.89 -36.30
N VAL A 1142 -50.46 13.91 -35.69
CA VAL A 1142 -50.07 14.90 -34.69
C VAL A 1142 -48.92 15.74 -35.23
N VAL A 1143 -49.12 17.07 -35.33
CA VAL A 1143 -48.09 18.00 -35.78
C VAL A 1143 -47.32 18.55 -34.58
N LEU A 1144 -46.00 18.35 -34.56
CA LEU A 1144 -45.11 18.85 -33.53
C LEU A 1144 -44.76 20.31 -33.80
N GLN A 1145 -45.06 21.19 -32.83
CA GLN A 1145 -44.83 22.63 -32.98
C GLN A 1145 -43.33 22.95 -32.99
N ASP A 1146 -42.90 23.80 -33.91
CA ASP A 1146 -41.49 24.24 -34.05
C ASP A 1146 -40.49 23.08 -34.27
N CYS A 1147 -40.89 21.95 -34.86
CA CYS A 1147 -40.01 20.82 -35.14
C CYS A 1147 -39.48 20.82 -36.58
N ALA A 1148 -38.16 20.83 -36.76
CA ALA A 1148 -37.48 20.74 -38.06
C ALA A 1148 -37.26 19.29 -38.51
N GLY A 1149 -37.10 18.37 -37.56
CA GLY A 1149 -36.91 16.94 -37.83
C GLY A 1149 -36.88 16.11 -36.55
N CYS A 1150 -37.18 14.82 -36.67
CA CYS A 1150 -37.24 13.87 -35.55
C CYS A 1150 -36.26 12.72 -35.78
N HIS A 1151 -35.51 12.34 -34.74
CA HIS A 1151 -34.43 11.34 -34.88
C HIS A 1151 -34.63 10.09 -34.03
N CYS A 1152 -35.44 10.16 -32.97
CA CYS A 1152 -35.68 9.03 -32.08
C CYS A 1152 -37.08 9.08 -31.47
N MET A 1153 -37.66 7.91 -31.19
CA MET A 1153 -39.00 7.77 -30.62
C MET A 1153 -39.06 6.53 -29.72
N ILE A 1154 -39.62 6.65 -28.52
CA ILE A 1154 -39.84 5.54 -27.58
C ILE A 1154 -41.18 5.68 -26.86
N LYS A 1155 -41.77 4.57 -26.41
CA LYS A 1155 -42.90 4.57 -25.48
C LYS A 1155 -42.43 4.30 -24.05
N VAL A 1156 -42.94 5.06 -23.10
CA VAL A 1156 -42.71 4.90 -21.67
C VAL A 1156 -44.04 5.08 -20.94
N LYS A 1157 -44.52 4.03 -20.25
CA LYS A 1157 -45.88 3.98 -19.69
C LYS A 1157 -46.95 4.34 -20.74
N ASN A 1158 -47.77 5.36 -20.46
CA ASN A 1158 -48.81 5.87 -21.35
C ASN A 1158 -48.37 7.11 -22.15
N GLN A 1159 -47.06 7.33 -22.30
CA GLN A 1159 -46.49 8.47 -22.99
C GLN A 1159 -45.58 8.02 -24.14
N VAL A 1160 -45.64 8.72 -25.28
CA VAL A 1160 -44.70 8.56 -26.39
C VAL A 1160 -43.75 9.75 -26.39
N TRP A 1161 -42.46 9.48 -26.29
CA TRP A 1161 -41.40 10.49 -26.25
C TRP A 1161 -40.73 10.57 -27.61
N VAL A 1162 -40.73 11.76 -28.20
CA VAL A 1162 -40.14 12.03 -29.52
C VAL A 1162 -39.02 13.06 -29.38
N GLY A 1163 -37.81 12.68 -29.79
CA GLY A 1163 -36.63 13.54 -29.81
C GLY A 1163 -36.44 14.16 -31.19
N GLY A 1164 -36.27 15.47 -31.23
CA GLY A 1164 -36.11 16.23 -32.46
C GLY A 1164 -35.27 17.50 -32.29
N VAL A 1165 -35.32 18.35 -33.30
CA VAL A 1165 -34.60 19.63 -33.35
C VAL A 1165 -35.56 20.78 -33.68
N SER A 1166 -35.38 21.91 -32.99
CA SER A 1166 -36.18 23.12 -33.16
C SER A 1166 -35.86 23.86 -34.46
N ARG A 1167 -36.89 24.38 -35.17
CA ARG A 1167 -36.70 25.21 -36.38
C ARG A 1167 -36.09 26.57 -36.06
N THR A 1168 -36.43 27.16 -34.93
CA THR A 1168 -36.09 28.56 -34.60
C THR A 1168 -34.70 28.73 -33.99
N ALA A 1169 -34.21 27.76 -33.23
CA ALA A 1169 -32.97 27.90 -32.45
C ALA A 1169 -31.92 26.81 -32.70
N ALA A 1170 -32.18 25.82 -33.56
CA ALA A 1170 -31.35 24.63 -33.76
C ALA A 1170 -31.02 23.88 -32.44
N LYS A 1171 -31.90 24.00 -31.43
CA LYS A 1171 -31.77 23.35 -30.12
C LYS A 1171 -32.57 22.05 -30.09
N GLY A 1172 -32.09 21.06 -29.34
CA GLY A 1172 -32.79 19.80 -29.15
C GLY A 1172 -34.09 19.98 -28.36
N LYS A 1173 -35.18 19.43 -28.89
CA LYS A 1173 -36.50 19.41 -28.26
C LYS A 1173 -36.98 17.99 -28.05
N ILE A 1174 -37.65 17.77 -26.94
CA ILE A 1174 -38.33 16.52 -26.64
C ILE A 1174 -39.82 16.81 -26.48
N TYR A 1175 -40.62 16.11 -27.27
CA TYR A 1175 -42.08 16.17 -27.25
C TYR A 1175 -42.62 14.94 -26.54
N ILE A 1176 -43.47 15.14 -25.54
CA ILE A 1176 -44.16 14.06 -24.84
C ILE A 1176 -45.60 14.04 -25.32
N LEU A 1177 -46.03 12.94 -25.93
CA LEU A 1177 -47.40 12.73 -26.40
C LEU A 1177 -48.12 11.74 -25.50
N ASP A 1178 -49.42 11.93 -25.32
CA ASP A 1178 -50.30 10.96 -24.68
C ASP A 1178 -50.60 9.80 -25.64
N ALA A 1179 -50.33 8.57 -25.22
CA ALA A 1179 -50.47 7.38 -26.06
C ALA A 1179 -51.94 6.99 -26.33
N GLU A 1180 -52.90 7.44 -25.52
CA GLU A 1180 -54.33 7.14 -25.72
C GLU A 1180 -55.07 8.28 -26.45
N ARG A 1181 -54.69 9.53 -26.16
CA ARG A 1181 -55.38 10.73 -26.67
C ARG A 1181 -54.74 11.35 -27.90
N HIS A 1182 -53.52 10.92 -28.27
CA HIS A 1182 -52.75 11.45 -29.40
C HIS A 1182 -52.54 12.99 -29.33
N GLN A 1183 -52.26 13.53 -28.13
CA GLN A 1183 -52.04 14.96 -27.89
C GLN A 1183 -50.69 15.24 -27.22
N ILE A 1184 -50.11 16.42 -27.46
CA ILE A 1184 -48.85 16.85 -26.82
C ILE A 1184 -49.12 17.25 -25.36
N LEU A 1185 -48.45 16.60 -24.42
CA LEU A 1185 -48.53 16.84 -22.97
C LEU A 1185 -47.51 17.89 -22.49
N LYS A 1186 -46.24 17.76 -22.91
CA LYS A 1186 -45.13 18.60 -22.46
C LYS A 1186 -44.10 18.80 -23.58
N GLU A 1187 -43.45 19.96 -23.58
CA GLU A 1187 -42.29 20.26 -24.42
C GLU A 1187 -41.07 20.56 -23.54
N LEU A 1188 -39.99 19.79 -23.72
CA LEU A 1188 -38.80 19.87 -22.88
C LEU A 1188 -37.59 20.39 -23.66
N HIS A 1189 -36.84 21.30 -23.02
CA HIS A 1189 -35.71 22.03 -23.62
C HIS A 1189 -34.42 21.69 -22.89
N GLY A 1190 -33.94 20.46 -23.08
CA GLY A 1190 -32.77 19.94 -22.36
C GLY A 1190 -31.45 20.08 -23.08
N HIS A 1191 -31.45 20.11 -24.40
CA HIS A 1191 -30.23 19.97 -25.19
C HIS A 1191 -29.97 21.21 -26.04
N SER A 1192 -28.70 21.61 -26.15
CA SER A 1192 -28.28 22.71 -27.03
C SER A 1192 -28.11 22.28 -28.49
N ASP A 1193 -28.19 20.98 -28.75
CA ASP A 1193 -28.09 20.34 -30.07
C ASP A 1193 -29.22 19.31 -30.24
N GLN A 1194 -29.41 18.77 -31.44
CA GLN A 1194 -30.45 17.79 -31.77
C GLN A 1194 -30.42 16.55 -30.85
N VAL A 1195 -31.60 16.01 -30.54
CA VAL A 1195 -31.73 14.79 -29.72
C VAL A 1195 -31.58 13.56 -30.62
N THR A 1196 -30.52 12.78 -30.41
CA THR A 1196 -30.12 11.67 -31.28
C THR A 1196 -30.57 10.31 -30.75
N ALA A 1197 -30.66 10.14 -29.43
CA ALA A 1197 -30.98 8.87 -28.79
C ALA A 1197 -31.95 9.05 -27.62
N LEU A 1198 -32.81 8.04 -27.40
CA LEU A 1198 -33.70 7.95 -26.24
C LEU A 1198 -33.66 6.54 -25.64
N CYS A 1199 -33.70 6.43 -24.32
CA CYS A 1199 -33.76 5.16 -23.59
C CYS A 1199 -34.66 5.27 -22.35
N SER A 1200 -35.44 4.22 -22.06
CA SER A 1200 -36.20 4.10 -20.80
C SER A 1200 -35.34 3.40 -19.73
N ALA A 1201 -35.38 3.89 -18.50
CA ALA A 1201 -34.81 3.22 -17.34
C ALA A 1201 -35.95 2.86 -16.37
N GLU A 1202 -36.37 1.59 -16.43
CA GLU A 1202 -37.45 0.99 -15.62
C GLU A 1202 -38.77 1.79 -15.60
N ASP A 1203 -39.05 2.55 -16.67
CA ASP A 1203 -40.20 3.46 -16.76
C ASP A 1203 -40.26 4.55 -15.66
N ARG A 1204 -39.18 4.70 -14.88
CA ARG A 1204 -39.01 5.74 -13.87
C ARG A 1204 -38.36 6.98 -14.46
N TYR A 1205 -37.39 6.77 -15.35
CA TYR A 1205 -36.65 7.83 -16.01
C TYR A 1205 -36.59 7.63 -17.53
N VAL A 1206 -36.56 8.74 -18.26
CA VAL A 1206 -36.18 8.76 -19.69
C VAL A 1206 -34.80 9.40 -19.78
N LEU A 1207 -33.92 8.79 -20.56
CA LEU A 1207 -32.58 9.27 -20.85
C LEU A 1207 -32.58 9.76 -22.30
N SER A 1208 -32.10 10.97 -22.54
CA SER A 1208 -31.92 11.51 -23.89
C SER A 1208 -30.46 11.84 -24.16
N GLY A 1209 -29.97 11.47 -25.34
CA GLY A 1209 -28.63 11.78 -25.83
C GLY A 1209 -28.68 12.89 -26.87
N ALA A 1210 -27.64 13.72 -26.88
CA ALA A 1210 -27.54 14.86 -27.80
C ALA A 1210 -26.52 14.63 -28.93
N GLY A 1211 -26.67 15.44 -29.99
CA GLY A 1211 -25.70 15.58 -31.07
C GLY A 1211 -24.35 16.14 -30.61
N GLN A 1212 -23.40 16.20 -31.54
CA GLN A 1212 -21.99 16.50 -31.28
C GLN A 1212 -21.74 17.84 -30.57
N HIS A 1213 -22.57 18.87 -30.79
CA HIS A 1213 -22.33 20.18 -30.18
C HIS A 1213 -22.67 20.23 -28.69
N ASP A 1214 -23.57 19.37 -28.20
CA ASP A 1214 -23.88 19.24 -26.78
C ASP A 1214 -23.18 18.01 -26.17
N GLY A 1215 -23.34 16.84 -26.80
CA GLY A 1215 -22.66 15.60 -26.42
C GLY A 1215 -23.01 15.08 -25.03
N LYS A 1216 -24.08 15.59 -24.42
CA LYS A 1216 -24.54 15.25 -23.06
C LYS A 1216 -25.73 14.30 -23.08
N VAL A 1217 -25.91 13.61 -21.96
CA VAL A 1217 -27.10 12.81 -21.65
C VAL A 1217 -27.93 13.53 -20.60
N ALA A 1218 -29.21 13.78 -20.87
CA ALA A 1218 -30.15 14.35 -19.91
C ALA A 1218 -31.07 13.27 -19.34
N ILE A 1219 -31.33 13.35 -18.03
CA ILE A 1219 -32.15 12.39 -17.28
C ILE A 1219 -33.45 13.06 -16.86
N TRP A 1220 -34.56 12.54 -17.36
CA TRP A 1220 -35.90 13.09 -17.19
C TRP A 1220 -36.73 12.22 -16.25
N LYS A 1221 -37.47 12.84 -15.34
CA LYS A 1221 -38.51 12.18 -14.56
C LYS A 1221 -39.75 11.99 -15.43
N VAL A 1222 -40.35 10.79 -15.38
CA VAL A 1222 -41.54 10.43 -16.16
C VAL A 1222 -42.84 10.95 -15.53
N GLU A 1223 -42.82 11.28 -14.23
CA GLU A 1223 -43.99 11.70 -13.44
C GLU A 1223 -44.72 12.96 -13.97
#